data_AF-A0A1W9LHI1-F1
#
_entry.id   AF-A0A1W9LHI1-F1
#
_cell.length_a   1.000
_cell.length_b   1.000
_cell.length_c   1.000
_cell.angle_alpha   90.00
_cell.angle_beta   90.00
_cell.angle_gamma   90.00
#
_symmetry.space_group_name_H-M   'P 1'
#
loop_
_entity.id
_entity.type
_entity.pdbx_description
1 polymer ?
#
loop_
_entity_poly.entity_id
_entity_poly.type
_entity_poly.pdbx_seq_one_letter_code
_entity_poly.pdbx_strand_id
1 'polypeptide(L)'
;EDDQGETYWVPVNGKKNVKMTWIKHSYLCKEVFASEKFKVKNLCILTDSVFSSNLIRSKSTSLTPYDLRYAEKISEKAKINSRELISFDNDHWPGDSKTGGLGLFTYYVTKALSENPLEVIDFENLVFDDNVLFPIRKKAGTNMLRGRLKTPAEKGGQFVITRLMPSVAVDVVMTDVNPEKGYPGDIFNIKAKTNNMAREVYIEIDGRKQPMQGRGTEWEYNANIGKVGTSQYKVTAVNDKDVEGKPQTGQIITVKKTVEKANITEAAVEPKAGALGDDFTFKALTDKPAKSVTLLIKGKPYEMTGSGTQWLLSRKMDVTGNVDFSTMATNKDGIPGTAKGGNLTVKSAIANILEVTSNPKTGLAGEEFLITALTDRPASSVSIQIDGATLPMQGSGNTWQFKRKIPDAGKKPFTVMAKNTEGAVGLSKMGEIITRKTAVIIPDVASVDINVIAPGKGYPGDSFMIKAKTSAPSESVAVEIENERHAMQGSGTDWNYLAKINKLGPSKYRVIARGKEGQGQSKEGEIITVKEAAAPVNVITASVSPQEGFIGKQFVFKAATDKPAKGVTLLLGNERFNMTGSDTNWQLAKNMEKAGTLSFSMIPRNKDDVEGGIKTASLTVQEKGFKYNPDGTITDLVTGKAQKRFVDNNNGTVTDLLTNVMWMKEPKTVAMTWDDAVEYCQNLDIKGQTGWRLPTIAELEKLVDPKQQNPALPPGNPFSNVITHVGYWTKTKHKFGPQYVYQMNIWYGKSEHKKKSENSIVWPVKYIE
;
A
#
# COMPACT_ATOMS: atom_id res chain seq x y z
N GLU A 1 -18.27 13.62 -68.77
CA GLU A 1 -18.18 12.42 -69.62
C GLU A 1 -18.98 12.70 -70.87
N ASP A 2 -18.51 12.29 -72.05
CA ASP A 2 -19.30 12.31 -73.27
C ASP A 2 -19.93 10.93 -73.54
N ASP A 3 -20.73 10.83 -74.59
CA ASP A 3 -21.49 9.61 -74.92
C ASP A 3 -20.60 8.41 -75.27
N GLN A 4 -19.29 8.63 -75.45
CA GLN A 4 -18.28 7.59 -75.72
C GLN A 4 -17.56 7.16 -74.44
N GLY A 5 -17.93 7.71 -73.28
CA GLY A 5 -17.28 7.46 -72.00
C GLY A 5 -15.98 8.26 -71.81
N GLU A 6 -15.66 9.22 -72.69
CA GLU A 6 -14.47 10.06 -72.50
C GLU A 6 -14.76 11.15 -71.47
N THR A 7 -13.81 11.38 -70.57
CA THR A 7 -13.87 12.51 -69.63
C THR A 7 -12.93 13.62 -69.97
N TYR A 8 -13.24 14.77 -69.40
CA TYR A 8 -12.58 16.01 -69.74
C TYR A 8 -12.18 16.72 -68.46
N TRP A 9 -10.91 17.11 -68.42
CA TRP A 9 -10.36 17.95 -67.37
C TRP A 9 -10.62 19.40 -67.74
N VAL A 10 -11.20 20.17 -66.82
CA VAL A 10 -11.31 21.63 -66.98
C VAL A 10 -10.13 22.25 -66.25
N PRO A 11 -9.14 22.82 -66.96
CA PRO A 11 -8.03 23.52 -66.32
C PRO A 11 -8.54 24.66 -65.44
N VAL A 12 -7.72 25.11 -64.48
CA VAL A 12 -8.08 26.23 -63.59
C VAL A 12 -8.44 27.50 -64.37
N ASN A 13 -7.80 27.73 -65.52
CA ASN A 13 -8.09 28.81 -66.46
C ASN A 13 -9.13 28.44 -67.56
N GLY A 14 -9.64 27.21 -67.54
CA GLY A 14 -10.71 26.74 -68.42
C GLY A 14 -12.09 27.15 -67.90
N LYS A 15 -13.10 27.08 -68.76
CA LYS A 15 -14.49 27.44 -68.41
C LYS A 15 -15.38 26.21 -68.46
N LYS A 16 -16.12 25.94 -67.37
CA LYS A 16 -17.06 24.80 -67.25
C LYS A 16 -18.17 24.75 -68.30
N ASN A 17 -18.39 25.81 -69.06
CA ASN A 17 -19.39 25.89 -70.13
C ASN A 17 -18.77 25.98 -71.54
N VAL A 18 -17.44 25.99 -71.67
CA VAL A 18 -16.75 26.09 -72.97
C VAL A 18 -15.94 24.82 -73.21
N LYS A 19 -16.57 23.81 -73.85
CA LYS A 19 -15.97 22.48 -74.09
C LYS A 19 -14.59 22.53 -74.77
N MET A 20 -14.34 23.53 -75.62
CA MET A 20 -13.04 23.74 -76.28
C MET A 20 -11.88 24.02 -75.32
N THR A 21 -12.18 24.46 -74.09
CA THR A 21 -11.17 24.69 -73.05
C THR A 21 -10.88 23.45 -72.22
N TRP A 22 -11.60 22.35 -72.47
CA TRP A 22 -11.42 21.13 -71.71
C TRP A 22 -10.41 20.22 -72.39
N ILE A 23 -9.68 19.45 -71.59
CA ILE A 23 -8.65 18.54 -72.07
C ILE A 23 -9.17 17.12 -71.93
N LYS A 24 -9.19 16.36 -73.03
CA LYS A 24 -9.54 14.94 -73.00
C LYS A 24 -8.66 14.19 -72.01
N HIS A 25 -9.26 13.35 -71.20
CA HIS A 25 -8.56 12.55 -70.21
C HIS A 25 -7.61 11.57 -70.90
N SER A 26 -8.06 10.90 -71.97
CA SER A 26 -7.20 10.02 -72.78
C SER A 26 -5.95 10.73 -73.33
N TYR A 27 -6.11 11.99 -73.76
CA TYR A 27 -5.00 12.82 -74.21
C TYR A 27 -4.01 13.12 -73.08
N LEU A 28 -4.47 13.57 -71.92
CA LEU A 28 -3.60 13.80 -70.76
C LEU A 28 -2.83 12.54 -70.36
N CYS A 29 -3.51 11.41 -70.37
CA CYS A 29 -2.92 10.14 -70.01
C CYS A 29 -1.81 9.73 -70.97
N LYS A 30 -2.07 9.79 -72.29
CA LYS A 30 -1.13 9.32 -73.31
C LYS A 30 -0.02 10.33 -73.58
N GLU A 31 -0.39 11.60 -73.76
CA GLU A 31 0.52 12.65 -74.26
C GLU A 31 1.23 13.42 -73.14
N VAL A 32 0.76 13.32 -71.89
CA VAL A 32 1.40 13.95 -70.72
C VAL A 32 1.95 12.91 -69.75
N PHE A 33 1.10 12.17 -69.04
CA PHE A 33 1.54 11.32 -67.93
C PHE A 33 2.34 10.09 -68.37
N ALA A 34 1.91 9.42 -69.44
CA ALA A 34 2.60 8.27 -70.01
C ALA A 34 3.69 8.64 -71.03
N SER A 35 3.79 9.93 -71.39
CA SER A 35 4.70 10.43 -72.42
C SER A 35 6.17 10.28 -72.03
N GLU A 36 6.99 9.88 -73.00
CA GLU A 36 8.44 9.83 -72.85
C GLU A 36 9.06 11.24 -72.78
N LYS A 37 8.33 12.26 -73.27
CA LYS A 37 8.76 13.67 -73.17
C LYS A 37 8.61 14.23 -71.75
N PHE A 38 7.81 13.59 -70.89
CA PHE A 38 7.63 14.01 -69.50
C PHE A 38 8.79 13.50 -68.64
N LYS A 39 9.87 14.29 -68.55
CA LYS A 39 11.18 13.90 -67.96
C LYS A 39 11.25 13.93 -66.43
N VAL A 40 10.20 13.52 -65.72
CA VAL A 40 10.29 13.32 -64.27
C VAL A 40 10.83 11.92 -63.96
N LYS A 41 11.80 11.85 -63.03
CA LYS A 41 12.38 10.60 -62.55
C LYS A 41 11.35 9.77 -61.80
N ASN A 42 10.67 10.42 -60.84
CA ASN A 42 9.63 9.84 -60.02
C ASN A 42 8.31 10.61 -60.25
N LEU A 43 7.23 9.89 -60.49
CA LEU A 43 5.87 10.39 -60.69
C LEU A 43 4.93 9.56 -59.81
N CYS A 44 4.17 10.20 -58.94
CA CYS A 44 3.08 9.55 -58.21
C CYS A 44 1.81 10.35 -58.47
N ILE A 45 0.79 9.68 -58.99
CA ILE A 45 -0.52 10.27 -59.27
C ILE A 45 -1.51 9.71 -58.26
N LEU A 46 -2.13 10.60 -57.48
CA LEU A 46 -3.25 10.28 -56.60
C LEU A 46 -4.51 10.87 -57.24
N THR A 47 -5.54 10.07 -57.47
CA THR A 47 -6.74 10.56 -58.17
C THR A 47 -8.04 9.90 -57.71
N ASP A 48 -9.05 10.73 -57.48
CA ASP A 48 -10.44 10.37 -57.13
C ASP A 48 -11.30 10.37 -58.41
N SER A 49 -10.80 9.83 -59.52
CA SER A 49 -11.40 10.01 -60.85
C SER A 49 -11.77 8.69 -61.49
N VAL A 50 -12.92 8.71 -62.19
CA VAL A 50 -13.68 7.60 -62.78
C VAL A 50 -12.95 6.72 -63.83
N PHE A 51 -11.64 6.94 -64.08
CA PHE A 51 -10.94 6.37 -65.24
C PHE A 51 -9.48 5.95 -64.96
N SER A 52 -9.11 5.89 -63.69
CA SER A 52 -7.75 5.58 -63.25
C SER A 52 -7.32 4.14 -63.56
N SER A 53 -8.25 3.18 -63.55
CA SER A 53 -7.98 1.75 -63.72
C SER A 53 -7.40 1.40 -65.11
N ASN A 54 -7.76 2.14 -66.15
CA ASN A 54 -7.26 1.91 -67.52
C ASN A 54 -5.77 2.20 -67.70
N LEU A 55 -5.22 3.07 -66.85
CA LEU A 55 -3.82 3.51 -66.86
C LEU A 55 -2.90 2.58 -66.06
N ILE A 56 -3.50 1.75 -65.20
CA ILE A 56 -2.80 0.90 -64.25
C ILE A 56 -2.36 -0.40 -64.92
N ARG A 57 -1.06 -0.68 -64.84
CA ARG A 57 -0.53 -2.04 -64.89
C ARG A 57 -0.61 -2.59 -63.47
N SER A 58 -1.38 -3.67 -63.27
CA SER A 58 -1.66 -4.30 -61.97
C SER A 58 -0.44 -4.93 -61.26
N LYS A 59 0.77 -4.80 -61.81
CA LYS A 59 2.01 -5.24 -61.18
C LYS A 59 2.54 -4.14 -60.25
N SER A 60 2.27 -4.25 -58.96
CA SER A 60 2.98 -3.50 -57.92
C SER A 60 4.17 -4.33 -57.43
N THR A 61 5.37 -3.74 -57.40
CA THR A 61 6.55 -4.37 -56.78
C THR A 61 7.01 -3.53 -55.59
N SER A 62 6.11 -3.29 -54.64
CA SER A 62 6.44 -2.52 -53.45
C SER A 62 7.40 -3.31 -52.56
N LEU A 63 8.52 -2.68 -52.20
CA LEU A 63 9.34 -3.17 -51.09
C LEU A 63 8.50 -3.16 -49.82
N THR A 64 8.60 -4.23 -49.02
CA THR A 64 7.87 -4.30 -47.75
C THR A 64 8.78 -3.79 -46.63
N PRO A 65 8.27 -3.02 -45.65
CA PRO A 65 9.04 -2.58 -44.48
C PRO A 65 9.72 -3.72 -43.70
N TYR A 66 9.28 -4.95 -43.95
CA TYR A 66 9.75 -6.17 -43.33
C TYR A 66 10.89 -6.90 -44.08
N ASP A 67 11.40 -6.33 -45.18
CA ASP A 67 12.55 -6.85 -45.89
C ASP A 67 13.82 -6.81 -45.02
N LEU A 68 14.60 -7.91 -44.94
CA LEU A 68 15.84 -8.02 -44.14
C LEU A 68 16.93 -6.98 -44.49
N ARG A 69 16.79 -6.29 -45.63
CA ARG A 69 17.67 -5.20 -46.10
C ARG A 69 16.85 -3.99 -46.56
N TYR A 70 15.72 -3.74 -45.90
CA TYR A 70 14.74 -2.74 -46.34
C TYR A 70 15.38 -1.37 -46.58
N ALA A 71 16.16 -0.84 -45.64
CA ALA A 71 16.82 0.46 -45.79
C ALA A 71 17.77 0.53 -47.00
N GLU A 72 18.58 -0.52 -47.22
CA GLU A 72 19.49 -0.61 -48.37
C GLU A 72 18.72 -0.71 -49.70
N LYS A 73 17.72 -1.59 -49.76
CA LYS A 73 16.89 -1.80 -50.95
C LYS A 73 16.08 -0.55 -51.31
N ILE A 74 15.59 0.19 -50.31
CA ILE A 74 14.91 1.47 -50.52
C ILE A 74 15.87 2.49 -51.14
N SER A 75 17.10 2.59 -50.62
CA SER A 75 18.14 3.47 -51.18
C SER A 75 18.53 3.09 -52.61
N GLU A 76 18.62 1.79 -52.92
CA GLU A 76 18.87 1.29 -54.27
C GLU A 76 17.70 1.58 -55.22
N LYS A 77 16.46 1.31 -54.79
CA LYS A 77 15.26 1.49 -55.63
C LYS A 77 14.85 2.95 -55.80
N ALA A 78 15.14 3.83 -54.85
CA ALA A 78 14.94 5.27 -54.99
C ALA A 78 15.82 5.89 -56.10
N LYS A 79 16.87 5.18 -56.53
CA LYS A 79 17.72 5.58 -57.67
C LYS A 79 17.09 5.26 -59.03
N ILE A 80 16.10 4.37 -59.07
CA ILE A 80 15.42 3.89 -60.29
C ILE A 80 14.13 4.71 -60.50
N ASN A 81 13.70 4.91 -61.74
CA ASN A 81 12.47 5.63 -62.05
C ASN A 81 11.23 4.90 -61.49
N SER A 82 10.37 5.64 -60.79
CA SER A 82 9.09 5.18 -60.26
C SER A 82 7.94 6.03 -60.80
N ARG A 83 6.94 5.41 -61.43
CA ARG A 83 5.75 6.03 -62.03
C ARG A 83 4.51 5.31 -61.50
N GLU A 84 4.08 5.74 -60.33
CA GLU A 84 2.97 5.18 -59.58
C GLU A 84 1.65 5.90 -59.84
N LEU A 85 0.58 5.13 -59.74
CA LEU A 85 -0.79 5.61 -59.79
C LEU A 85 -1.60 4.93 -58.68
N ILE A 86 -2.28 5.76 -57.88
CA ILE A 86 -3.14 5.34 -56.78
C ILE A 86 -4.50 6.03 -56.99
N SER A 87 -5.58 5.28 -56.85
CA SER A 87 -6.92 5.80 -57.15
C SER A 87 -8.06 5.04 -56.49
N PHE A 88 -9.25 5.66 -56.43
CA PHE A 88 -10.52 5.04 -56.00
C PHE A 88 -11.29 4.36 -57.14
N ASP A 89 -10.58 3.71 -58.06
CA ASP A 89 -11.20 3.13 -59.24
C ASP A 89 -12.11 4.15 -59.96
N ASN A 90 -13.42 3.88 -60.05
CA ASN A 90 -14.34 4.69 -60.83
C ASN A 90 -15.15 5.73 -60.01
N ASP A 91 -14.81 6.00 -58.74
CA ASP A 91 -15.60 6.88 -57.87
C ASP A 91 -14.95 8.24 -57.57
N HIS A 92 -15.75 9.32 -57.63
CA HIS A 92 -15.33 10.67 -57.27
C HIS A 92 -15.85 11.13 -55.91
N TRP A 93 -14.96 11.65 -55.06
CA TRP A 93 -15.28 12.10 -53.71
C TRP A 93 -15.02 13.61 -53.54
N PRO A 94 -16.07 14.44 -53.53
CA PRO A 94 -15.91 15.87 -53.27
C PRO A 94 -15.51 16.09 -51.81
N GLY A 95 -14.63 17.06 -51.58
CA GLY A 95 -14.28 17.46 -50.21
C GLY A 95 -15.47 18.05 -49.46
N ASP A 96 -15.54 17.81 -48.16
CA ASP A 96 -16.60 18.31 -47.29
C ASP A 96 -16.01 19.23 -46.19
N SER A 97 -16.87 19.79 -45.35
CA SER A 97 -16.42 20.65 -44.24
C SER A 97 -15.57 19.90 -43.20
N LYS A 98 -15.72 18.58 -43.08
CA LYS A 98 -14.95 17.73 -42.15
C LYS A 98 -13.53 17.45 -42.67
N THR A 99 -13.33 17.53 -43.99
CA THR A 99 -12.01 17.45 -44.62
C THR A 99 -11.42 18.81 -44.99
N GLY A 100 -12.06 19.91 -44.56
CA GLY A 100 -11.63 21.27 -44.91
C GLY A 100 -11.74 21.59 -46.40
N GLY A 101 -12.67 20.94 -47.11
CA GLY A 101 -12.87 21.07 -48.55
C GLY A 101 -11.92 20.21 -49.40
N LEU A 102 -11.07 19.38 -48.78
CA LEU A 102 -10.14 18.50 -49.48
C LEU A 102 -10.78 17.14 -49.82
N GLY A 103 -10.40 16.54 -50.94
CA GLY A 103 -10.74 15.15 -51.27
C GLY A 103 -10.14 14.16 -50.26
N LEU A 104 -10.65 12.92 -50.22
CA LEU A 104 -10.28 11.95 -49.18
C LEU A 104 -8.79 11.61 -49.21
N PHE A 105 -8.19 11.39 -50.39
CA PHE A 105 -6.74 11.16 -50.50
C PHE A 105 -5.94 12.33 -49.95
N THR A 106 -6.28 13.54 -50.40
CA THR A 106 -5.56 14.74 -50.00
C THR A 106 -5.62 14.94 -48.50
N TYR A 107 -6.79 14.81 -47.88
CA TYR A 107 -6.95 14.98 -46.44
C TYR A 107 -6.10 14.00 -45.62
N TYR A 108 -6.24 12.69 -45.87
CA TYR A 108 -5.58 11.68 -45.04
C TYR A 108 -4.09 11.55 -45.33
N VAL A 109 -3.64 11.71 -46.58
CA VAL A 109 -2.21 11.74 -46.91
C VAL A 109 -1.54 12.97 -46.29
N THR A 110 -2.17 14.15 -46.37
CA THR A 110 -1.65 15.34 -45.69
C THR A 110 -1.56 15.14 -44.18
N LYS A 111 -2.59 14.55 -43.56
CA LYS A 111 -2.58 14.21 -42.13
C LYS A 111 -1.43 13.26 -41.79
N ALA A 112 -1.29 12.15 -42.52
CA ALA A 112 -0.24 11.16 -42.31
C ALA A 112 1.17 11.76 -42.44
N LEU A 113 1.39 12.61 -43.45
CA LEU A 113 2.65 13.31 -43.64
C LEU A 113 2.96 14.29 -42.50
N SER A 114 1.94 14.99 -41.99
CA SER A 114 2.09 15.94 -40.88
C SER A 114 2.43 15.24 -39.56
N GLU A 115 1.81 14.08 -39.30
CA GLU A 115 1.97 13.31 -38.07
C GLU A 115 3.18 12.36 -38.08
N ASN A 116 3.80 12.10 -39.24
CA ASN A 116 4.88 11.11 -39.37
C ASN A 116 6.27 11.72 -39.08
N PRO A 117 6.96 11.36 -37.99
CA PRO A 117 8.19 12.02 -37.57
C PRO A 117 9.43 11.71 -38.42
N LEU A 118 9.34 10.83 -39.42
CA LEU A 118 10.50 10.34 -40.17
C LEU A 118 11.03 11.36 -41.20
N GLU A 119 12.37 11.48 -41.28
CA GLU A 119 13.04 12.37 -42.23
C GLU A 119 12.98 11.85 -43.67
N VAL A 120 13.12 10.54 -43.85
CA VAL A 120 12.99 9.87 -45.15
C VAL A 120 11.82 8.91 -45.06
N ILE A 121 10.79 9.17 -45.87
CA ILE A 121 9.55 8.41 -45.86
C ILE A 121 9.46 7.65 -47.18
N ASP A 122 9.36 6.33 -47.08
CA ASP A 122 8.85 5.53 -48.18
C ASP A 122 7.36 5.86 -48.37
N PHE A 123 7.10 6.79 -49.28
CA PHE A 123 5.77 7.35 -49.49
C PHE A 123 4.79 6.28 -49.93
N GLU A 124 5.26 5.28 -50.68
CA GLU A 124 4.41 4.21 -51.13
C GLU A 124 3.93 3.34 -49.97
N ASN A 125 4.78 3.06 -48.96
CA ASN A 125 4.31 2.35 -47.77
C ASN A 125 3.49 3.24 -46.83
N LEU A 126 3.75 4.56 -46.80
CA LEU A 126 2.94 5.50 -46.02
C LEU A 126 1.47 5.53 -46.47
N VAL A 127 1.22 5.61 -47.78
CA VAL A 127 -0.16 5.73 -48.31
C VAL A 127 -0.97 4.45 -48.06
N PHE A 128 -0.29 3.31 -47.93
CA PHE A 128 -0.90 2.01 -47.65
C PHE A 128 -0.78 1.60 -46.17
N ASP A 129 -0.30 2.50 -45.30
CA ASP A 129 -0.41 2.32 -43.86
C ASP A 129 -1.88 2.33 -43.47
N ASP A 130 -2.27 1.43 -42.56
CA ASP A 130 -3.66 1.25 -42.18
C ASP A 130 -4.26 2.53 -41.58
N ASN A 131 -3.47 3.40 -40.94
CA ASN A 131 -3.95 4.68 -40.41
C ASN A 131 -4.34 5.70 -41.50
N VAL A 132 -3.84 5.53 -42.72
CA VAL A 132 -4.18 6.35 -43.89
C VAL A 132 -5.27 5.66 -44.70
N LEU A 133 -5.07 4.36 -44.96
CA LEU A 133 -5.86 3.56 -45.87
C LEU A 133 -7.23 3.19 -45.30
N PHE A 134 -7.31 2.81 -44.02
CA PHE A 134 -8.56 2.35 -43.40
C PHE A 134 -9.62 3.46 -43.32
N PRO A 135 -9.31 4.67 -42.83
CA PRO A 135 -10.30 5.75 -42.78
C PRO A 135 -10.77 6.20 -44.16
N ILE A 136 -9.87 6.16 -45.14
CA ILE A 136 -10.16 6.39 -46.55
C ILE A 136 -11.17 5.35 -47.05
N ARG A 137 -10.87 4.04 -46.93
CA ARG A 137 -11.72 2.94 -47.43
C ARG A 137 -13.09 2.94 -46.76
N LYS A 138 -13.12 3.18 -45.45
CA LYS A 138 -14.36 3.27 -44.68
C LYS A 138 -15.30 4.37 -45.19
N LYS A 139 -14.75 5.51 -45.60
CA LYS A 139 -15.54 6.62 -46.16
C LYS A 139 -15.87 6.41 -47.63
N ALA A 140 -14.90 5.97 -48.43
CA ALA A 140 -15.05 5.81 -49.86
C ALA A 140 -15.93 4.61 -50.25
N GLY A 141 -16.06 3.61 -49.37
CA GLY A 141 -16.85 2.40 -49.62
C GLY A 141 -16.28 1.47 -50.70
N THR A 142 -15.13 1.82 -51.29
CA THR A 142 -14.47 1.09 -52.38
C THR A 142 -13.01 0.78 -52.08
N ASN A 143 -12.46 -0.21 -52.76
CA ASN A 143 -11.05 -0.58 -52.64
C ASN A 143 -10.18 0.35 -53.49
N MET A 144 -9.09 0.82 -52.90
CA MET A 144 -8.10 1.58 -53.64
C MET A 144 -7.34 0.69 -54.63
N LEU A 145 -7.20 1.16 -55.86
CA LEU A 145 -6.33 0.57 -56.86
C LEU A 145 -4.94 1.19 -56.76
N ARG A 146 -3.95 0.30 -56.69
CA ARG A 146 -2.54 0.63 -56.76
C ARG A 146 -1.94 -0.01 -57.99
N GLY A 147 -1.15 0.74 -58.74
CA GLY A 147 -0.19 0.12 -59.63
C GLY A 147 0.70 1.11 -60.32
N ARG A 148 1.24 0.67 -61.45
CA ARG A 148 2.23 1.43 -62.22
C ARG A 148 1.64 1.90 -63.53
N LEU A 149 2.06 3.08 -63.99
CA LEU A 149 1.61 3.59 -65.28
C LEU A 149 2.07 2.67 -66.42
N LYS A 150 1.18 2.40 -67.38
CA LYS A 150 1.51 1.67 -68.63
C LYS A 150 2.39 2.51 -69.56
N THR A 151 3.65 2.73 -69.19
CA THR A 151 4.64 3.52 -69.95
C THR A 151 6.01 2.85 -69.94
N PRO A 152 6.80 2.94 -71.04
CA PRO A 152 8.16 2.41 -71.09
C PRO A 152 9.12 3.05 -70.07
N ALA A 153 8.81 4.25 -69.58
CA ALA A 153 9.66 4.99 -68.65
C ALA A 153 9.49 4.54 -67.18
N GLU A 154 8.52 3.67 -66.88
CA GLU A 154 8.40 3.00 -65.60
C GLU A 154 9.43 1.87 -65.48
N LYS A 155 10.27 1.90 -64.44
CA LYS A 155 11.37 0.93 -64.25
C LYS A 155 11.33 0.17 -62.92
N GLY A 156 10.24 0.27 -62.15
CA GLY A 156 10.08 -0.47 -60.89
C GLY A 156 10.85 0.12 -59.71
N GLY A 157 11.17 1.42 -59.76
CA GLY A 157 11.75 2.16 -58.64
C GLY A 157 10.78 2.40 -57.48
N GLN A 158 11.28 3.01 -56.41
CA GLN A 158 10.51 3.33 -55.21
C GLN A 158 10.33 4.85 -55.07
N PHE A 159 9.10 5.30 -54.85
CA PHE A 159 8.77 6.70 -54.56
C PHE A 159 9.03 6.99 -53.09
N VAL A 160 10.17 7.61 -52.82
CA VAL A 160 10.58 8.05 -51.48
C VAL A 160 10.51 9.57 -51.46
N ILE A 161 9.95 10.12 -50.38
CA ILE A 161 10.00 11.55 -50.10
C ILE A 161 10.92 11.80 -48.93
N THR A 162 11.65 12.90 -49.01
CA THR A 162 12.38 13.43 -47.86
C THR A 162 11.53 14.54 -47.28
N ARG A 163 11.27 14.47 -45.99
CA ARG A 163 10.64 15.54 -45.23
C ARG A 163 11.52 16.77 -45.38
N LEU A 164 11.05 17.72 -46.19
CA LEU A 164 11.57 19.07 -46.17
C LEU A 164 11.19 19.62 -44.80
N MET A 165 12.15 19.60 -43.87
CA MET A 165 11.93 20.03 -42.50
C MET A 165 11.17 21.36 -42.51
N PRO A 166 10.07 21.50 -41.74
CA PRO A 166 9.51 22.82 -41.52
C PRO A 166 10.61 23.67 -40.87
N SER A 167 11.17 24.60 -41.65
CA SER A 167 12.03 25.66 -41.10
C SER A 167 11.16 26.73 -40.44
N VAL A 168 10.18 26.30 -39.67
CA VAL A 168 9.26 27.19 -38.98
C VAL A 168 9.35 26.84 -37.51
N ALA A 169 9.55 27.87 -36.71
CA ALA A 169 9.57 27.73 -35.27
C ALA A 169 8.20 27.24 -34.80
N VAL A 170 8.18 26.34 -33.81
CA VAL A 170 6.93 25.78 -33.26
C VAL A 170 6.49 26.69 -32.13
N ASP A 171 5.43 27.45 -32.34
CA ASP A 171 4.95 28.43 -31.38
C ASP A 171 4.03 27.75 -30.36
N VAL A 172 4.09 28.22 -29.12
CA VAL A 172 3.07 27.90 -28.12
C VAL A 172 1.88 28.83 -28.40
N VAL A 173 0.69 28.25 -28.62
CA VAL A 173 -0.52 29.02 -28.97
C VAL A 173 -1.46 29.24 -27.79
N MET A 174 -1.36 28.41 -26.77
CA MET A 174 -2.21 28.49 -25.59
C MET A 174 -1.47 27.93 -24.39
N THR A 175 -1.65 28.57 -23.23
CA THR A 175 -1.31 27.98 -21.94
C THR A 175 -2.45 28.21 -20.98
N ASP A 176 -2.71 27.26 -20.10
CA ASP A 176 -3.73 27.34 -19.06
C ASP A 176 -3.16 26.82 -17.74
N VAL A 177 -3.64 27.35 -16.60
CA VAL A 177 -3.17 26.96 -15.27
C VAL A 177 -4.35 26.68 -14.35
N ASN A 178 -4.36 25.49 -13.74
CA ASN A 178 -5.40 25.07 -12.82
C ASN A 178 -4.80 24.58 -11.48
N PRO A 179 -5.20 25.14 -10.34
CA PRO A 179 -6.11 26.28 -10.18
C PRO A 179 -5.47 27.61 -10.61
N GLU A 180 -6.25 28.58 -11.07
CA GLU A 180 -5.74 29.93 -11.40
C GLU A 180 -5.14 30.64 -10.17
N LYS A 181 -5.63 30.31 -8.97
CA LYS A 181 -5.20 30.87 -7.69
C LYS A 181 -5.22 29.81 -6.60
N GLY A 182 -4.12 29.70 -5.85
CA GLY A 182 -3.97 28.74 -4.74
C GLY A 182 -3.15 29.30 -3.58
N TYR A 183 -2.62 28.42 -2.73
CA TYR A 183 -1.76 28.75 -1.61
C TYR A 183 -0.33 28.23 -1.85
N PRO A 184 0.68 28.81 -1.17
CA PRO A 184 2.03 28.27 -1.23
C PRO A 184 2.06 26.79 -0.83
N GLY A 185 2.66 25.95 -1.68
CA GLY A 185 2.71 24.50 -1.50
C GLY A 185 1.65 23.72 -2.30
N ASP A 186 0.62 24.37 -2.84
CA ASP A 186 -0.38 23.73 -3.70
C ASP A 186 0.24 23.28 -5.04
N ILE A 187 -0.39 22.30 -5.69
CA ILE A 187 0.00 21.82 -7.01
C ILE A 187 -0.80 22.56 -8.07
N PHE A 188 -0.09 23.22 -9.00
CA PHE A 188 -0.66 23.92 -10.14
C PHE A 188 -0.37 23.12 -11.42
N ASN A 189 -1.41 22.66 -12.10
CA ASN A 189 -1.30 21.98 -13.39
C ASN A 189 -1.30 23.03 -14.50
N ILE A 190 -0.16 23.20 -15.17
CA ILE A 190 0.00 24.07 -16.35
C ILE A 190 -0.12 23.23 -17.61
N LYS A 191 -1.09 23.52 -18.46
CA LYS A 191 -1.26 22.92 -19.78
C LYS A 191 -0.79 23.88 -20.86
N ALA A 192 -0.23 23.35 -21.94
CA ALA A 192 0.19 24.11 -23.10
C ALA A 192 -0.23 23.42 -24.39
N LYS A 193 -0.56 24.22 -25.42
CA LYS A 193 -0.86 23.76 -26.77
C LYS A 193 0.07 24.44 -27.77
N THR A 194 0.65 23.67 -28.70
CA THR A 194 1.53 24.18 -29.77
C THR A 194 0.80 24.26 -31.11
N ASN A 195 1.24 25.16 -32.01
CA ASN A 195 0.65 25.28 -33.36
C ASN A 195 1.01 24.10 -34.29
N ASN A 196 2.07 23.36 -33.96
CA ASN A 196 2.55 22.20 -34.68
C ASN A 196 3.22 21.22 -33.70
N MET A 197 3.60 20.03 -34.17
CA MET A 197 4.33 19.07 -33.35
C MET A 197 5.69 19.63 -32.93
N ALA A 198 5.96 19.64 -31.62
CA ALA A 198 7.23 20.04 -31.04
C ALA A 198 8.07 18.81 -30.70
N ARG A 199 9.40 18.93 -30.79
CA ARG A 199 10.34 17.91 -30.28
C ARG A 199 10.28 17.86 -28.76
N GLU A 200 10.37 19.04 -28.16
CA GLU A 200 10.36 19.26 -26.72
C GLU A 200 9.62 20.57 -26.39
N VAL A 201 8.94 20.59 -25.25
CA VAL A 201 8.34 21.81 -24.70
C VAL A 201 8.87 22.00 -23.29
N TYR A 202 9.32 23.22 -23.02
CA TYR A 202 9.91 23.60 -21.75
C TYR A 202 9.06 24.66 -21.08
N ILE A 203 8.89 24.54 -19.77
CA ILE A 203 8.37 25.60 -18.92
C ILE A 203 9.51 26.17 -18.08
N GLU A 204 9.62 27.48 -18.08
CA GLU A 204 10.53 28.22 -17.22
C GLU A 204 9.70 28.93 -16.15
N ILE A 205 9.90 28.56 -14.89
CA ILE A 205 9.25 29.19 -13.73
C ILE A 205 10.36 29.78 -12.86
N ASP A 206 10.29 31.09 -12.60
CA ASP A 206 11.27 31.80 -11.76
C ASP A 206 12.75 31.54 -12.18
N GLY A 207 13.01 31.46 -13.50
CA GLY A 207 14.36 31.25 -14.06
C GLY A 207 14.82 29.79 -14.16
N ARG A 208 13.98 28.82 -13.77
CA ARG A 208 14.29 27.38 -13.87
C ARG A 208 13.55 26.74 -15.03
N LYS A 209 14.29 26.32 -16.07
CA LYS A 209 13.77 25.59 -17.24
C LYS A 209 13.55 24.10 -16.89
N GLN A 210 12.37 23.58 -17.20
CA GLN A 210 11.95 22.20 -16.93
C GLN A 210 11.18 21.63 -18.14
N PRO A 211 11.34 20.34 -18.47
CA PRO A 211 10.59 19.72 -19.56
C PRO A 211 9.12 19.49 -19.17
N MET A 212 8.21 19.78 -20.08
CA MET A 212 6.79 19.41 -19.98
C MET A 212 6.57 18.01 -20.56
N GLN A 213 5.52 17.32 -20.10
CA GLN A 213 5.13 16.00 -20.60
C GLN A 213 3.96 16.13 -21.58
N GLY A 214 3.93 15.39 -22.69
CA GLY A 214 2.87 15.55 -23.69
C GLY A 214 3.03 14.67 -24.92
N ARG A 215 2.02 14.69 -25.80
CA ARG A 215 2.04 14.02 -27.11
C ARG A 215 1.37 14.90 -28.17
N GLY A 216 1.96 14.94 -29.37
CA GLY A 216 1.44 15.72 -30.49
C GLY A 216 1.58 17.22 -30.22
N THR A 217 0.46 17.91 -30.01
CA THR A 217 0.42 19.36 -29.75
C THR A 217 0.02 19.73 -28.32
N GLU A 218 -0.21 18.76 -27.44
CA GLU A 218 -0.72 19.00 -26.08
C GLU A 218 0.30 18.56 -25.02
N TRP A 219 0.54 19.44 -24.05
CA TRP A 219 1.60 19.33 -23.06
C TRP A 219 1.13 19.76 -21.67
N GLU A 220 1.69 19.19 -20.62
CA GLU A 220 1.37 19.48 -19.23
C GLU A 220 2.59 19.47 -18.30
N TYR A 221 2.50 20.23 -17.21
CA TYR A 221 3.50 20.27 -16.14
C TYR A 221 2.84 20.60 -14.80
N ASN A 222 3.20 19.87 -13.75
CA ASN A 222 2.73 20.13 -12.38
C ASN A 222 3.79 20.94 -11.61
N ALA A 223 3.46 22.18 -11.26
CA ALA A 223 4.33 23.08 -10.50
C ALA A 223 3.92 23.16 -9.03
N ASN A 224 4.91 23.28 -8.14
CA ASN A 224 4.70 23.59 -6.72
C ASN A 224 5.42 24.91 -6.39
N ILE A 225 4.67 25.92 -5.98
CA ILE A 225 5.19 27.27 -5.69
C ILE A 225 5.18 27.51 -4.18
N GLY A 226 6.35 27.69 -3.58
CA GLY A 226 6.50 27.87 -2.13
C GLY A 226 6.46 29.32 -1.63
N LYS A 227 6.50 30.32 -2.53
CA LYS A 227 6.46 31.75 -2.16
C LYS A 227 5.06 32.31 -2.33
N VAL A 228 4.66 33.29 -1.51
CA VAL A 228 3.41 34.06 -1.67
C VAL A 228 3.60 35.11 -2.77
N GLY A 229 2.59 35.28 -3.62
CA GLY A 229 2.56 36.27 -4.69
C GLY A 229 2.46 35.62 -6.07
N THR A 230 2.85 36.37 -7.09
CA THR A 230 2.76 35.92 -8.49
C THR A 230 4.11 35.35 -8.94
N SER A 231 4.11 34.09 -9.38
CA SER A 231 5.22 33.48 -10.13
C SER A 231 4.91 33.53 -11.62
N GLN A 232 5.76 34.21 -12.40
CA GLN A 232 5.65 34.20 -13.85
C GLN A 232 6.19 32.89 -14.38
N TYR A 233 5.51 32.33 -15.38
CA TYR A 233 6.04 31.22 -16.16
C TYR A 233 6.10 31.57 -17.64
N LYS A 234 7.03 30.94 -18.34
CA LYS A 234 7.22 31.05 -19.79
C LYS A 234 7.32 29.65 -20.38
N VAL A 235 6.43 29.31 -21.30
CA VAL A 235 6.46 28.04 -22.03
C VAL A 235 7.05 28.28 -23.41
N THR A 236 8.08 27.51 -23.76
CA THR A 236 8.75 27.56 -25.06
C THR A 236 8.76 26.18 -25.69
N ALA A 237 8.37 26.08 -26.96
CA ALA A 237 8.46 24.86 -27.73
C ALA A 237 9.69 24.90 -28.65
N VAL A 238 10.31 23.73 -28.80
CA VAL A 238 11.54 23.54 -29.58
C VAL A 238 11.25 22.55 -30.70
N ASN A 239 11.64 22.89 -31.92
CA ASN A 239 11.48 22.01 -33.06
C ASN A 239 12.65 21.00 -33.18
N ASP A 240 12.61 20.15 -34.20
CA ASP A 240 13.61 19.10 -34.41
C ASP A 240 15.03 19.61 -34.76
N LYS A 241 15.20 20.92 -34.95
CA LYS A 241 16.49 21.59 -35.20
C LYS A 241 16.95 22.48 -34.05
N ASP A 242 16.40 22.30 -32.86
CA ASP A 242 16.69 23.13 -31.68
C ASP A 242 16.31 24.61 -31.82
N VAL A 243 15.42 24.94 -32.77
CA VAL A 243 14.90 26.30 -32.94
C VAL A 243 13.70 26.50 -32.02
N GLU A 244 13.82 27.46 -31.10
CA GLU A 244 12.74 27.88 -30.21
C GLU A 244 11.68 28.69 -30.98
N GLY A 245 10.41 28.33 -30.82
CA GLY A 245 9.29 29.17 -31.29
C GLY A 245 8.89 30.25 -30.31
N LYS A 246 7.90 31.04 -30.71
CA LYS A 246 7.36 32.12 -29.87
C LYS A 246 6.82 31.52 -28.57
N PRO A 247 7.32 31.99 -27.42
CA PRO A 247 6.87 31.49 -26.14
C PRO A 247 5.51 32.07 -25.77
N GLN A 248 4.81 31.39 -24.87
CA GLN A 248 3.65 31.94 -24.16
C GLN A 248 3.99 32.12 -22.70
N THR A 249 3.50 33.20 -22.11
CA THR A 249 3.70 33.48 -20.69
C THR A 249 2.39 33.45 -19.95
N GLY A 250 2.46 33.11 -18.67
CA GLY A 250 1.33 33.17 -17.77
C GLY A 250 1.78 33.31 -16.33
N GLN A 251 0.81 33.23 -15.42
CA GLN A 251 1.00 33.57 -14.02
C GLN A 251 0.42 32.50 -13.11
N ILE A 252 1.19 32.09 -12.11
CA ILE A 252 0.71 31.31 -10.99
C ILE A 252 0.51 32.26 -9.80
N ILE A 253 -0.71 32.37 -9.30
CA ILE A 253 -1.03 33.26 -8.18
C ILE A 253 -1.16 32.43 -6.91
N THR A 254 -0.26 32.67 -5.96
CA THR A 254 -0.40 32.14 -4.60
C THR A 254 -0.78 33.27 -3.64
N VAL A 255 -1.78 33.04 -2.80
CA VAL A 255 -2.14 33.97 -1.73
C VAL A 255 -1.74 33.43 -0.37
N LYS A 256 -1.48 34.35 0.55
CA LYS A 256 -1.30 33.97 1.95
C LYS A 256 -2.58 33.32 2.45
N LYS A 257 -2.46 32.10 2.98
CA LYS A 257 -3.56 31.41 3.64
C LYS A 257 -3.97 32.20 4.88
N THR A 258 -5.14 32.84 4.85
CA THR A 258 -5.74 33.46 6.03
C THR A 258 -6.27 32.35 6.91
N VAL A 259 -5.50 32.01 7.94
CA VAL A 259 -5.89 30.96 8.88
C VAL A 259 -6.76 31.60 9.97
N GLU A 260 -8.01 31.14 10.06
CA GLU A 260 -8.92 31.59 11.10
C GLU A 260 -8.44 31.08 12.46
N LYS A 261 -8.15 32.01 13.39
CA LYS A 261 -7.77 31.66 14.76
C LYS A 261 -9.02 31.40 15.60
N ALA A 262 -8.94 30.46 16.54
CA ALA A 262 -9.89 30.34 17.64
C ALA A 262 -9.32 31.11 18.83
N ASN A 263 -9.97 32.18 19.25
CA ASN A 263 -9.50 33.04 20.33
C ASN A 263 -10.22 32.71 21.64
N ILE A 264 -9.53 32.91 22.76
CA ILE A 264 -10.18 32.81 24.06
C ILE A 264 -11.03 34.07 24.30
N THR A 265 -12.33 33.88 24.49
CA THR A 265 -13.27 34.95 24.83
C THR A 265 -13.40 35.12 26.34
N GLU A 266 -13.26 34.04 27.11
CA GLU A 266 -13.34 34.06 28.56
C GLU A 266 -12.33 33.07 29.17
N ALA A 267 -11.66 33.48 30.25
CA ALA A 267 -10.77 32.65 31.05
C ALA A 267 -11.04 32.93 32.53
N ALA A 268 -11.53 31.94 33.26
CA ALA A 268 -11.95 32.08 34.64
C ALA A 268 -11.40 30.95 35.50
N VAL A 269 -11.30 31.20 36.81
CA VAL A 269 -10.89 30.20 37.80
C VAL A 269 -11.80 30.30 39.02
N GLU A 270 -12.24 29.14 39.52
CA GLU A 270 -13.06 29.01 40.72
C GLU A 270 -12.47 27.96 41.68
N PRO A 271 -12.28 28.28 42.97
CA PRO A 271 -12.47 29.61 43.58
C PRO A 271 -11.37 30.61 43.17
N LYS A 272 -11.62 31.93 43.28
CA LYS A 272 -10.59 32.96 43.02
C LYS A 272 -9.53 33.07 44.12
N ALA A 273 -9.80 32.49 45.30
CA ALA A 273 -8.85 32.38 46.39
C ALA A 273 -9.04 31.06 47.15
N GLY A 274 -7.94 30.44 47.59
CA GLY A 274 -7.93 29.18 48.34
C GLY A 274 -6.58 28.94 49.02
N ALA A 275 -6.42 27.81 49.69
CA ALA A 275 -5.16 27.42 50.33
C ALA A 275 -4.31 26.51 49.42
N LEU A 276 -3.01 26.46 49.69
CA LEU A 276 -2.08 25.55 49.02
C LEU A 276 -2.58 24.09 49.12
N GLY A 277 -2.77 23.43 47.97
CA GLY A 277 -3.30 22.06 47.88
C GLY A 277 -4.83 21.95 47.68
N ASP A 278 -5.57 23.05 47.68
CA ASP A 278 -7.00 23.05 47.34
C ASP A 278 -7.20 22.90 45.81
N ASP A 279 -8.36 22.38 45.40
CA ASP A 279 -8.72 22.18 44.00
C ASP A 279 -9.26 23.49 43.37
N PHE A 280 -8.65 23.91 42.26
CA PHE A 280 -9.07 25.06 41.47
C PHE A 280 -9.54 24.60 40.09
N THR A 281 -10.71 25.04 39.66
CA THR A 281 -11.27 24.72 38.35
C THR A 281 -11.13 25.91 37.42
N PHE A 282 -10.33 25.73 36.39
CA PHE A 282 -10.12 26.69 35.32
C PHE A 282 -11.12 26.42 34.20
N LYS A 283 -11.80 27.46 33.74
CA LYS A 283 -12.77 27.44 32.64
C LYS A 283 -12.28 28.37 31.54
N ALA A 284 -12.39 27.92 30.29
CA ALA A 284 -12.09 28.73 29.12
C ALA A 284 -13.19 28.60 28.07
N LEU A 285 -13.57 29.74 27.47
CA LEU A 285 -14.48 29.82 26.34
C LEU A 285 -13.76 30.31 25.10
N THR A 286 -14.08 29.74 23.94
CA THR A 286 -13.55 30.18 22.64
C THR A 286 -14.63 30.80 21.76
N ASP A 287 -14.25 31.75 20.90
CA ASP A 287 -15.16 32.37 19.92
C ASP A 287 -15.60 31.39 18.81
N LYS A 288 -14.77 30.38 18.55
CA LYS A 288 -14.97 29.32 17.54
C LYS A 288 -14.53 27.97 18.10
N PRO A 289 -14.99 26.84 17.53
CA PRO A 289 -14.51 25.52 17.93
C PRO A 289 -12.99 25.41 17.85
N ALA A 290 -12.36 25.05 18.96
CA ALA A 290 -10.92 24.84 19.05
C ALA A 290 -10.56 23.35 18.96
N LYS A 291 -9.32 23.06 18.53
CA LYS A 291 -8.76 21.70 18.55
C LYS A 291 -8.27 21.33 19.94
N SER A 292 -7.58 22.25 20.60
CA SER A 292 -7.16 22.13 21.99
C SER A 292 -7.12 23.49 22.67
N VAL A 293 -7.17 23.49 24.00
CA VAL A 293 -6.93 24.67 24.82
C VAL A 293 -5.90 24.32 25.88
N THR A 294 -4.83 25.10 25.94
CA THR A 294 -3.75 24.94 26.91
C THR A 294 -3.86 26.04 27.97
N LEU A 295 -3.88 25.65 29.23
CA LEU A 295 -3.73 26.51 30.40
C LEU A 295 -2.24 26.62 30.76
N LEU A 296 -1.72 27.84 30.87
CA LEU A 296 -0.39 28.12 31.41
C LEU A 296 -0.52 28.72 32.80
N ILE A 297 0.12 28.12 33.79
CA ILE A 297 0.24 28.68 35.14
C ILE A 297 1.72 28.92 35.40
N LYS A 298 2.13 30.17 35.65
CA LYS A 298 3.55 30.58 35.76
C LYS A 298 4.44 30.02 34.62
N GLY A 299 3.90 29.98 33.39
CA GLY A 299 4.61 29.47 32.21
C GLY A 299 4.61 27.95 32.02
N LYS A 300 4.08 27.16 32.96
CA LYS A 300 3.98 25.69 32.81
C LYS A 300 2.66 25.31 32.14
N PRO A 301 2.68 24.56 31.02
CA PRO A 301 1.50 24.26 30.22
C PRO A 301 0.73 23.03 30.75
N TYR A 302 -0.60 23.08 30.63
CA TYR A 302 -1.53 22.02 31.00
C TYR A 302 -2.69 21.96 30.01
N GLU A 303 -2.97 20.78 29.48
CA GLU A 303 -4.07 20.60 28.53
C GLU A 303 -5.42 20.60 29.25
N MET A 304 -6.37 21.36 28.72
CA MET A 304 -7.74 21.40 29.21
C MET A 304 -8.59 20.36 28.48
N THR A 305 -9.60 19.83 29.16
CA THR A 305 -10.58 18.90 28.59
C THR A 305 -11.85 19.64 28.20
N GLY A 306 -12.38 19.38 27.01
CA GLY A 306 -13.54 20.11 26.49
C GLY A 306 -13.88 19.74 25.05
N SER A 307 -14.94 20.33 24.53
CA SER A 307 -15.32 20.20 23.12
C SER A 307 -16.09 21.44 22.64
N GLY A 308 -16.04 21.71 21.34
CA GLY A 308 -16.63 22.92 20.78
C GLY A 308 -15.96 24.17 21.34
N THR A 309 -16.72 24.98 22.08
CA THR A 309 -16.29 26.27 22.61
C THR A 309 -16.06 26.30 24.12
N GLN A 310 -16.21 25.17 24.82
CA GLN A 310 -16.14 25.12 26.29
C GLN A 310 -15.08 24.14 26.78
N TRP A 311 -14.22 24.60 27.68
CA TRP A 311 -13.04 23.87 28.14
C TRP A 311 -12.85 24.03 29.65
N LEU A 312 -12.50 22.94 30.33
CA LEU A 312 -12.30 22.91 31.77
C LEU A 312 -11.06 22.11 32.17
N LEU A 313 -10.45 22.49 33.30
CA LEU A 313 -9.40 21.73 33.97
C LEU A 313 -9.43 22.00 35.48
N SER A 314 -9.54 20.96 36.29
CA SER A 314 -9.40 21.06 37.75
C SER A 314 -8.00 20.66 38.19
N ARG A 315 -7.37 21.45 39.06
CA ARG A 315 -5.99 21.22 39.53
C ARG A 315 -5.76 21.71 40.95
N LYS A 316 -4.95 20.97 41.71
CA LYS A 316 -4.36 21.43 42.97
C LYS A 316 -3.17 22.35 42.75
N MET A 317 -3.13 23.44 43.51
CA MET A 317 -2.04 24.42 43.44
C MET A 317 -0.89 24.03 44.36
N ASP A 318 0.33 24.12 43.84
CA ASP A 318 1.61 23.82 44.51
C ASP A 318 2.46 25.08 44.77
N VAL A 319 1.93 26.25 44.44
CA VAL A 319 2.58 27.55 44.64
C VAL A 319 1.67 28.51 45.42
N THR A 320 2.25 29.26 46.36
CA THR A 320 1.56 30.30 47.12
C THR A 320 1.70 31.68 46.47
N GLY A 321 0.90 32.63 46.93
CA GLY A 321 0.85 34.02 46.48
C GLY A 321 -0.20 34.27 45.41
N ASN A 322 -0.10 35.43 44.75
CA ASN A 322 -0.89 35.73 43.56
C ASN A 322 -0.29 34.98 42.38
N VAL A 323 -1.12 34.15 41.75
CA VAL A 323 -0.73 33.28 40.64
C VAL A 323 -1.46 33.72 39.40
N ASP A 324 -0.70 34.21 38.42
CA ASP A 324 -1.23 34.48 37.09
C ASP A 324 -1.33 33.20 36.28
N PHE A 325 -2.44 33.08 35.55
CA PHE A 325 -2.63 32.04 34.55
C PHE A 325 -3.06 32.66 33.22
N SER A 326 -2.75 32.00 32.12
CA SER A 326 -3.28 32.32 30.81
C SER A 326 -3.78 31.06 30.12
N THR A 327 -4.74 31.20 29.22
CA THR A 327 -5.28 30.12 28.41
C THR A 327 -5.13 30.49 26.96
N MET A 328 -4.85 29.51 26.11
CA MET A 328 -4.63 29.71 24.69
C MET A 328 -5.25 28.56 23.92
N ALA A 329 -6.10 28.89 22.95
CA ALA A 329 -6.72 27.91 22.06
C ALA A 329 -5.87 27.72 20.81
N THR A 330 -5.83 26.48 20.31
CA THR A 330 -5.29 26.17 18.98
C THR A 330 -6.43 25.75 18.06
N ASN A 331 -6.44 26.25 16.83
CA ASN A 331 -7.43 25.86 15.84
C ASN A 331 -7.11 24.46 15.24
N LYS A 332 -7.95 23.97 14.32
CA LYS A 332 -7.73 22.68 13.63
C LYS A 332 -6.37 22.55 12.95
N ASP A 333 -5.81 23.67 12.48
CA ASP A 333 -4.54 23.76 11.76
C ASP A 333 -3.34 23.95 12.71
N GLY A 334 -3.56 23.91 14.04
CA GLY A 334 -2.50 24.05 15.05
C GLY A 334 -2.04 25.49 15.31
N ILE A 335 -2.76 26.49 14.80
CA ILE A 335 -2.40 27.90 14.98
C ILE A 335 -2.99 28.43 16.30
N PRO A 336 -2.15 29.02 17.18
CA PRO A 336 -2.62 29.62 18.42
C PRO A 336 -3.41 30.92 18.17
N GLY A 337 -4.53 31.06 18.87
CA GLY A 337 -5.30 32.30 18.96
C GLY A 337 -4.81 33.25 20.05
N THR A 338 -5.55 34.34 20.24
CA THR A 338 -5.28 35.29 21.32
C THR A 338 -5.55 34.64 22.67
N ALA A 339 -4.56 34.70 23.56
CA ALA A 339 -4.67 34.18 24.91
C ALA A 339 -5.41 35.16 25.82
N LYS A 340 -6.17 34.63 26.78
CA LYS A 340 -6.70 35.40 27.92
C LYS A 340 -6.33 34.72 29.22
N GLY A 341 -6.14 35.52 30.24
CA GLY A 341 -5.72 35.06 31.55
C GLY A 341 -6.42 35.78 32.68
N GLY A 342 -6.16 35.30 33.88
CA GLY A 342 -6.62 35.90 35.12
C GLY A 342 -5.60 35.62 36.21
N ASN A 343 -5.98 35.97 37.44
CA ASN A 343 -5.20 35.65 38.62
C ASN A 343 -6.06 34.90 39.63
N LEU A 344 -5.39 34.16 40.50
CA LEU A 344 -5.95 33.63 41.74
C LEU A 344 -4.98 33.89 42.89
N THR A 345 -5.51 33.89 44.11
CA THR A 345 -4.70 34.01 45.33
C THR A 345 -4.65 32.67 46.06
N VAL A 346 -3.45 32.11 46.20
CA VAL A 346 -3.23 30.87 46.95
C VAL A 346 -2.52 31.21 48.26
N LYS A 347 -3.21 31.07 49.39
CA LYS A 347 -2.63 31.30 50.73
C LYS A 347 -1.83 30.09 51.20
N SER A 348 -0.85 30.31 52.07
CA SER A 348 -0.14 29.20 52.72
C SER A 348 -1.10 28.40 53.61
N ALA A 349 -1.22 27.10 53.38
CA ALA A 349 -2.02 26.24 54.24
C ALA A 349 -1.36 26.07 55.62
N ILE A 350 -2.14 26.02 56.70
CA ILE A 350 -1.63 25.69 58.03
C ILE A 350 -1.37 24.18 58.08
N ALA A 351 -0.21 23.77 58.59
CA ALA A 351 0.16 22.35 58.75
C ALA A 351 -0.16 21.89 60.18
N ASN A 352 -0.96 20.84 60.32
CA ASN A 352 -1.31 20.22 61.61
C ASN A 352 -0.50 18.95 61.83
N ILE A 353 -0.26 18.60 63.09
CA ILE A 353 0.38 17.33 63.45
C ILE A 353 -0.67 16.20 63.43
N LEU A 354 -0.59 15.31 62.45
CA LEU A 354 -1.45 14.12 62.36
C LEU A 354 -1.05 13.06 63.36
N GLU A 355 0.24 12.76 63.43
CA GLU A 355 0.76 11.65 64.23
C GLU A 355 2.10 12.01 64.85
N VAL A 356 2.34 11.47 66.05
CA VAL A 356 3.60 11.56 66.78
C VAL A 356 3.90 10.20 67.37
N THR A 357 5.08 9.67 67.09
CA THR A 357 5.54 8.39 67.66
C THR A 357 6.93 8.53 68.26
N SER A 358 7.24 7.69 69.25
CA SER A 358 8.57 7.59 69.84
C SER A 358 9.08 6.17 69.69
N ASN A 359 10.33 6.03 69.25
CA ASN A 359 11.03 4.75 69.14
C ASN A 359 12.39 4.80 69.86
N PRO A 360 12.63 3.94 70.87
CA PRO A 360 11.63 3.07 71.49
C PRO A 360 10.59 3.88 72.28
N LYS A 361 9.36 3.36 72.45
CA LYS A 361 8.37 4.00 73.34
C LYS A 361 8.77 3.89 74.82
N THR A 362 9.58 2.87 75.15
CA THR A 362 10.20 2.66 76.46
C THR A 362 11.64 2.17 76.27
N GLY A 363 12.63 2.86 76.83
CA GLY A 363 14.06 2.54 76.68
C GLY A 363 14.84 2.70 77.99
N LEU A 364 16.17 2.63 77.94
CA LEU A 364 17.01 2.85 79.11
C LEU A 364 17.41 4.31 79.30
N ALA A 365 17.67 4.70 80.54
CA ALA A 365 18.26 5.98 80.87
C ALA A 365 19.64 6.12 80.17
N GLY A 366 19.80 7.16 79.35
CA GLY A 366 20.99 7.41 78.52
C GLY A 366 20.87 6.95 77.06
N GLU A 367 19.84 6.18 76.70
CA GLU A 367 19.59 5.77 75.32
C GLU A 367 19.02 6.92 74.47
N GLU A 368 19.29 6.85 73.17
CA GLU A 368 18.80 7.80 72.19
C GLU A 368 17.38 7.42 71.74
N PHE A 369 16.45 8.36 71.91
CA PHE A 369 15.07 8.23 71.44
C PHE A 369 14.91 8.97 70.12
N LEU A 370 14.27 8.31 69.15
CA LEU A 370 13.81 8.92 67.91
C LEU A 370 12.32 9.24 68.04
N ILE A 371 11.99 10.52 68.04
CA ILE A 371 10.62 11.00 67.95
C ILE A 371 10.35 11.35 66.51
N THR A 372 9.29 10.77 65.93
CA THR A 372 8.85 11.10 64.58
C THR A 372 7.49 11.79 64.63
N ALA A 373 7.28 12.75 63.73
CA ALA A 373 6.01 13.44 63.57
C ALA A 373 5.62 13.48 62.09
N LEU A 374 4.33 13.26 61.84
CA LEU A 374 3.71 13.36 60.51
C LEU A 374 2.76 14.55 60.49
N THR A 375 2.88 15.41 59.48
CA THR A 375 1.95 16.51 59.23
C THR A 375 0.93 16.17 58.13
N ASP A 376 -0.25 16.80 58.17
CA ASP A 376 -1.30 16.63 57.15
C ASP A 376 -0.94 17.27 55.80
N ARG A 377 -0.10 18.31 55.85
CA ARG A 377 0.43 19.05 54.71
C ARG A 377 1.90 19.41 54.97
N PRO A 378 2.69 19.78 53.94
CA PRO A 378 4.07 20.19 54.15
C PRO A 378 4.20 21.37 55.11
N ALA A 379 5.02 21.23 56.16
CA ALA A 379 5.29 22.29 57.13
C ALA A 379 6.57 23.06 56.76
N SER A 380 6.68 24.34 57.15
CA SER A 380 7.93 25.10 57.00
C SER A 380 8.93 24.77 58.12
N SER A 381 8.41 24.48 59.31
CA SER A 381 9.18 24.05 60.46
C SER A 381 8.29 23.27 61.41
N VAL A 382 8.88 22.29 62.09
CA VAL A 382 8.24 21.55 63.18
C VAL A 382 9.14 21.66 64.39
N SER A 383 8.57 21.97 65.54
CA SER A 383 9.29 22.05 66.81
C SER A 383 8.66 21.16 67.85
N ILE A 384 9.50 20.59 68.69
CA ILE A 384 9.11 19.77 69.83
C ILE A 384 9.41 20.53 71.12
N GLN A 385 8.44 20.58 72.02
CA GLN A 385 8.59 21.07 73.37
C GLN A 385 8.76 19.88 74.32
N ILE A 386 9.93 19.75 74.94
CA ILE A 386 10.29 18.66 75.86
C ILE A 386 11.23 19.18 76.95
N ASP A 387 10.97 18.81 78.21
CA ASP A 387 11.66 19.35 79.40
C ASP A 387 11.68 20.89 79.46
N GLY A 388 10.58 21.54 79.07
CA GLY A 388 10.43 23.00 79.11
C GLY A 388 11.15 23.77 77.99
N ALA A 389 11.97 23.11 77.17
CA ALA A 389 12.63 23.71 76.01
C ALA A 389 11.89 23.43 74.70
N THR A 390 11.81 24.41 73.81
CA THR A 390 11.30 24.25 72.44
C THR A 390 12.47 24.08 71.48
N LEU A 391 12.56 22.92 70.83
CA LEU A 391 13.68 22.52 69.98
C LEU A 391 13.18 22.22 68.55
N PRO A 392 13.96 22.54 67.51
CA PRO A 392 13.57 22.24 66.13
C PRO A 392 13.69 20.74 65.85
N MET A 393 12.74 20.19 65.09
CA MET A 393 12.83 18.85 64.51
C MET A 393 13.47 18.93 63.11
N GLN A 394 14.20 17.89 62.71
CA GLN A 394 14.82 17.76 61.40
C GLN A 394 13.92 16.94 60.47
N GLY A 395 13.66 17.42 59.26
CA GLY A 395 12.79 16.74 58.31
C GLY A 395 12.44 17.62 57.13
N SER A 396 11.63 17.09 56.22
CA SER A 396 11.11 17.82 55.07
C SER A 396 9.79 17.21 54.58
N GLY A 397 9.00 18.02 53.87
CA GLY A 397 7.66 17.62 53.44
C GLY A 397 6.76 17.38 54.66
N ASN A 398 6.25 16.15 54.77
CA ASN A 398 5.30 15.79 55.81
C ASN A 398 5.92 15.04 57.00
N THR A 399 7.20 14.66 56.93
CA THR A 399 7.81 13.76 57.92
C THR A 399 8.98 14.43 58.63
N TRP A 400 8.95 14.41 59.96
CA TRP A 400 9.87 15.13 60.82
C TRP A 400 10.39 14.23 61.93
N GLN A 401 11.63 14.44 62.33
CA GLN A 401 12.35 13.59 63.27
C GLN A 401 13.14 14.41 64.28
N PHE A 402 13.20 13.94 65.52
CA PHE A 402 14.01 14.52 66.58
C PHE A 402 14.67 13.41 67.38
N LYS A 403 15.99 13.48 67.51
CA LYS A 403 16.79 12.52 68.27
C LYS A 403 17.29 13.17 69.54
N ARG A 404 17.09 12.51 70.68
CA ARG A 404 17.62 12.99 71.96
C ARG A 404 17.89 11.83 72.92
N LYS A 405 19.03 11.90 73.60
CA LYS A 405 19.33 11.03 74.74
C LYS A 405 18.62 11.56 75.98
N ILE A 406 17.90 10.68 76.68
CA ILE A 406 17.18 11.02 77.91
C ILE A 406 17.97 10.43 79.09
N PRO A 407 18.76 11.24 79.82
CA PRO A 407 19.73 10.73 80.80
C PRO A 407 19.09 10.19 82.08
N ASP A 408 17.89 10.63 82.42
CA ASP A 408 17.20 10.26 83.66
C ASP A 408 16.13 9.20 83.42
N ALA A 409 15.94 8.30 84.38
CA ALA A 409 14.84 7.34 84.39
C ALA A 409 13.52 8.03 84.79
N GLY A 410 12.43 7.79 84.04
CA GLY A 410 11.12 8.36 84.34
C GLY A 410 10.26 8.56 83.09
N LYS A 411 9.07 9.16 83.29
CA LYS A 411 8.18 9.58 82.19
C LYS A 411 8.55 10.98 81.73
N LYS A 412 8.69 11.16 80.42
CA LYS A 412 9.02 12.44 79.78
C LYS A 412 7.92 12.81 78.77
N PRO A 413 6.97 13.70 79.13
CA PRO A 413 5.98 14.19 78.18
C PRO A 413 6.59 15.20 77.22
N PHE A 414 6.04 15.28 76.02
CA PHE A 414 6.44 16.27 75.01
C PHE A 414 5.27 16.67 74.11
N THR A 415 5.35 17.86 73.51
CA THR A 415 4.35 18.41 72.58
C THR A 415 5.00 18.78 71.26
N VAL A 416 4.42 18.37 70.14
CA VAL A 416 4.92 18.72 68.81
C VAL A 416 3.98 19.73 68.15
N MET A 417 4.55 20.76 67.51
CA MET A 417 3.85 21.83 66.81
C MET A 417 4.48 22.07 65.44
N ALA A 418 3.64 22.26 64.42
CA ALA A 418 4.08 22.64 63.08
C ALA A 418 3.71 24.09 62.78
N LYS A 419 4.58 24.77 62.02
CA LYS A 419 4.33 26.09 61.45
C LYS A 419 4.32 26.01 59.94
N ASN A 420 3.46 26.82 59.30
CA ASN A 420 3.51 27.02 57.85
C ASN A 420 4.55 28.08 57.45
N THR A 421 4.70 28.34 56.15
CA THR A 421 5.65 29.32 55.59
C THR A 421 5.39 30.76 56.04
N GLU A 422 4.19 31.06 56.53
CA GLU A 422 3.80 32.37 57.08
C GLU A 422 3.95 32.42 58.62
N GLY A 423 4.47 31.36 59.24
CA GLY A 423 4.70 31.28 60.69
C GLY A 423 3.47 30.92 61.53
N ALA A 424 2.31 30.68 60.91
CA ALA A 424 1.09 30.29 61.60
C ALA A 424 1.21 28.85 62.14
N VAL A 425 0.89 28.68 63.42
CA VAL A 425 0.98 27.40 64.15
C VAL A 425 -0.31 26.59 63.94
N GLY A 426 -0.19 25.34 63.51
CA GLY A 426 -1.32 24.40 63.42
C GLY A 426 -1.61 23.66 64.72
N LEU A 427 -2.59 22.75 64.67
CA LEU A 427 -2.94 21.90 65.81
C LEU A 427 -1.75 21.04 66.24
N SER A 428 -1.47 21.09 67.55
CA SER A 428 -0.37 20.38 68.18
C SER A 428 -0.78 18.98 68.64
N LYS A 429 0.20 18.10 68.86
CA LYS A 429 -0.05 16.75 69.39
C LYS A 429 0.95 16.38 70.48
N MET A 430 0.45 15.74 71.54
CA MET A 430 1.26 15.34 72.71
C MET A 430 1.73 13.89 72.59
N GLY A 431 2.90 13.59 73.16
CA GLY A 431 3.48 12.26 73.29
C GLY A 431 4.21 12.07 74.63
N GLU A 432 4.60 10.83 74.92
CA GLU A 432 5.33 10.45 76.15
C GLU A 432 6.45 9.45 75.81
N ILE A 433 7.61 9.59 76.47
CA ILE A 433 8.71 8.62 76.50
C ILE A 433 8.87 8.08 77.93
N ILE A 434 9.20 6.80 78.08
CA ILE A 434 9.47 6.16 79.39
C ILE A 434 10.89 5.59 79.42
N THR A 435 11.70 5.95 80.41
CA THR A 435 13.08 5.44 80.60
C THR A 435 13.25 4.58 81.86
N ARG A 436 13.99 3.47 81.78
CA ARG A 436 14.25 2.49 82.87
C ARG A 436 15.75 2.33 83.16
N LYS A 437 16.12 1.76 84.32
CA LYS A 437 17.53 1.63 84.77
C LYS A 437 18.26 0.33 84.35
N THR A 438 17.60 -0.71 83.83
CA THR A 438 18.27 -1.99 83.45
C THR A 438 17.53 -2.74 82.33
N ALA A 439 18.25 -3.31 81.36
CA ALA A 439 17.68 -4.03 80.19
C ALA A 439 17.43 -5.52 80.46
N VAL A 440 16.38 -6.06 79.84
CA VAL A 440 16.02 -7.49 79.80
C VAL A 440 16.38 -8.02 78.40
N ILE A 441 17.06 -9.16 78.31
CA ILE A 441 17.49 -9.77 77.04
C ILE A 441 16.44 -10.81 76.60
N ILE A 442 15.74 -10.54 75.49
CA ILE A 442 14.79 -11.47 74.85
C ILE A 442 15.36 -11.85 73.47
N PRO A 443 15.47 -13.14 73.11
CA PRO A 443 16.06 -13.56 71.85
C PRO A 443 15.06 -13.48 70.68
N ASP A 444 15.39 -12.70 69.65
CA ASP A 444 14.65 -12.59 68.38
C ASP A 444 15.17 -13.58 67.34
N VAL A 445 14.37 -13.92 66.32
CA VAL A 445 14.84 -14.70 65.17
C VAL A 445 15.50 -13.78 64.14
N ALA A 446 16.83 -13.79 64.07
CA ALA A 446 17.64 -12.94 63.20
C ALA A 446 17.55 -13.37 61.72
N SER A 447 17.68 -14.66 61.41
CA SER A 447 17.59 -15.18 60.04
C SER A 447 16.89 -16.53 59.98
N VAL A 448 16.30 -16.82 58.82
CA VAL A 448 15.77 -18.14 58.46
C VAL A 448 16.19 -18.43 57.02
N ASP A 449 16.93 -19.50 56.83
CA ASP A 449 17.42 -19.97 55.53
C ASP A 449 16.78 -21.33 55.23
N ILE A 450 16.14 -21.45 54.06
CA ILE A 450 15.45 -22.67 53.65
C ILE A 450 16.10 -23.21 52.38
N ASN A 451 16.54 -24.46 52.43
CA ASN A 451 17.17 -25.13 51.30
C ASN A 451 16.50 -26.48 51.05
N VAL A 452 16.21 -26.81 49.78
CA VAL A 452 15.78 -28.16 49.40
C VAL A 452 16.93 -29.15 49.58
N ILE A 453 16.64 -30.35 50.09
CA ILE A 453 17.64 -31.41 50.25
C ILE A 453 17.68 -32.26 48.97
N ALA A 454 18.87 -32.40 48.39
CA ALA A 454 19.10 -33.27 47.24
C ALA A 454 18.70 -34.73 47.56
N PRO A 455 18.02 -35.44 46.64
CA PRO A 455 17.83 -35.12 45.23
C PRO A 455 16.61 -34.21 44.91
N GLY A 456 15.93 -33.66 45.93
CA GLY A 456 14.77 -32.80 45.74
C GLY A 456 15.06 -31.54 44.92
N LYS A 457 14.06 -31.13 44.13
CA LYS A 457 14.11 -29.94 43.25
C LYS A 457 13.09 -28.86 43.64
N GLY A 458 12.39 -29.06 44.76
CA GLY A 458 11.36 -28.16 45.25
C GLY A 458 9.96 -28.58 44.78
N TYR A 459 9.71 -29.88 44.67
CA TYR A 459 8.42 -30.44 44.30
C TYR A 459 7.62 -30.87 45.55
N PRO A 460 6.28 -31.00 45.45
CA PRO A 460 5.48 -31.59 46.50
C PRO A 460 6.01 -32.98 46.91
N GLY A 461 6.32 -33.14 48.20
CA GLY A 461 6.92 -34.35 48.76
C GLY A 461 8.43 -34.26 49.02
N ASP A 462 9.10 -33.23 48.51
CA ASP A 462 10.51 -32.98 48.81
C ASP A 462 10.72 -32.53 50.27
N SER A 463 11.93 -32.78 50.76
CA SER A 463 12.35 -32.36 52.10
C SER A 463 13.15 -31.06 52.03
N PHE A 464 12.84 -30.13 52.94
CA PHE A 464 13.42 -28.80 53.05
C PHE A 464 14.10 -28.65 54.41
N MET A 465 15.37 -28.27 54.39
CA MET A 465 16.13 -27.89 55.58
C MET A 465 15.87 -26.42 55.91
N ILE A 466 15.17 -26.16 57.01
CA ILE A 466 14.95 -24.84 57.57
C ILE A 466 16.02 -24.60 58.63
N LYS A 467 16.90 -23.61 58.45
CA LYS A 467 17.88 -23.19 59.44
C LYS A 467 17.51 -21.82 59.97
N ALA A 468 17.50 -21.62 61.28
CA ALA A 468 17.21 -20.35 61.91
C ALA A 468 18.33 -19.92 62.84
N LYS A 469 18.61 -18.61 62.88
CA LYS A 469 19.58 -18.02 63.79
C LYS A 469 18.91 -17.01 64.72
N THR A 470 19.18 -17.05 66.03
CA THR A 470 18.59 -16.13 67.03
C THR A 470 19.58 -15.05 67.46
N SER A 471 19.07 -13.88 67.90
CA SER A 471 19.89 -12.72 68.30
C SER A 471 20.60 -12.89 69.66
N ALA A 472 20.09 -13.79 70.50
CA ALA A 472 20.70 -14.22 71.76
C ALA A 472 20.40 -15.71 72.02
N PRO A 473 21.12 -16.37 72.94
CA PRO A 473 20.86 -17.77 73.29
C PRO A 473 19.38 -17.98 73.66
N SER A 474 18.74 -18.95 73.01
CA SER A 474 17.32 -19.27 73.22
C SER A 474 17.14 -20.59 73.98
N GLU A 475 16.09 -20.69 74.79
CA GLU A 475 15.73 -21.94 75.46
C GLU A 475 14.96 -22.87 74.52
N SER A 476 14.15 -22.31 73.61
CA SER A 476 13.47 -23.08 72.57
C SER A 476 13.24 -22.25 71.31
N VAL A 477 13.31 -22.90 70.16
CA VAL A 477 12.91 -22.35 68.86
C VAL A 477 11.94 -23.32 68.20
N ALA A 478 10.86 -22.80 67.65
CA ALA A 478 9.86 -23.57 66.92
C ALA A 478 9.58 -22.95 65.56
N VAL A 479 9.33 -23.79 64.57
CA VAL A 479 8.80 -23.38 63.26
C VAL A 479 7.36 -23.85 63.14
N GLU A 480 6.48 -22.94 62.79
CA GLU A 480 5.08 -23.22 62.47
C GLU A 480 4.93 -23.21 60.95
N ILE A 481 4.43 -24.29 60.36
CA ILE A 481 4.19 -24.41 58.91
C ILE A 481 2.71 -24.70 58.73
N GLU A 482 1.99 -23.87 57.99
CA GLU A 482 0.54 -24.03 57.73
C GLU A 482 -0.29 -24.27 59.02
N ASN A 483 0.10 -23.61 60.11
CA ASN A 483 -0.48 -23.69 61.47
C ASN A 483 -0.12 -24.94 62.30
N GLU A 484 0.75 -25.83 61.81
CA GLU A 484 1.33 -26.90 62.63
C GLU A 484 2.68 -26.48 63.20
N ARG A 485 2.83 -26.60 64.53
CA ARG A 485 4.03 -26.18 65.25
C ARG A 485 5.00 -27.34 65.45
N HIS A 486 6.24 -27.14 65.05
CA HIS A 486 7.32 -28.11 65.20
C HIS A 486 8.52 -27.51 65.95
N ALA A 487 9.11 -28.28 66.86
CA ALA A 487 10.32 -27.87 67.57
C ALA A 487 11.54 -27.98 66.64
N MET A 488 12.38 -26.95 66.63
CA MET A 488 13.66 -26.97 65.93
C MET A 488 14.75 -27.58 66.83
N GLN A 489 15.74 -28.24 66.24
CA GLN A 489 16.90 -28.81 66.93
C GLN A 489 18.10 -27.87 66.83
N GLY A 490 18.77 -27.59 67.95
CA GLY A 490 19.86 -26.62 67.99
C GLY A 490 20.26 -26.24 69.42
N SER A 491 21.24 -25.34 69.55
CA SER A 491 21.65 -24.77 70.84
C SER A 491 22.30 -23.40 70.65
N GLY A 492 22.28 -22.58 71.70
CA GLY A 492 22.76 -21.20 71.61
C GLY A 492 21.90 -20.41 70.63
N THR A 493 22.50 -20.02 69.50
CA THR A 493 21.83 -19.20 68.48
C THR A 493 21.49 -19.92 67.19
N ASP A 494 21.95 -21.14 66.95
CA ASP A 494 21.78 -21.83 65.66
C ASP A 494 20.83 -23.04 65.80
N TRP A 495 19.78 -23.08 64.96
CA TRP A 495 18.68 -24.03 65.03
C TRP A 495 18.30 -24.56 63.65
N ASN A 496 17.83 -25.80 63.54
CA ASN A 496 17.39 -26.39 62.28
C ASN A 496 16.13 -27.26 62.41
N TYR A 497 15.42 -27.46 61.31
CA TYR A 497 14.28 -28.36 61.20
C TYR A 497 14.17 -28.90 59.78
N LEU A 498 13.88 -30.20 59.66
CA LEU A 498 13.67 -30.86 58.38
C LEU A 498 12.16 -30.98 58.11
N ALA A 499 11.64 -30.19 57.18
CA ALA A 499 10.23 -30.17 56.81
C ALA A 499 9.98 -30.97 55.52
N LYS A 500 8.86 -31.70 55.43
CA LYS A 500 8.39 -32.33 54.18
C LYS A 500 7.11 -31.65 53.71
N ILE A 501 7.15 -30.99 52.56
CA ILE A 501 6.03 -30.16 52.08
C ILE A 501 5.29 -30.87 50.96
N ASN A 502 4.08 -31.35 51.24
CA ASN A 502 3.25 -32.10 50.26
C ASN A 502 2.29 -31.20 49.48
N LYS A 503 2.10 -29.94 49.88
CA LYS A 503 1.20 -28.97 49.24
C LYS A 503 1.89 -28.39 48.01
N LEU A 504 1.18 -28.32 46.89
CA LEU A 504 1.61 -27.61 45.66
C LEU A 504 1.40 -26.10 45.83
N GLY A 505 2.43 -25.29 45.55
CA GLY A 505 2.40 -23.84 45.71
C GLY A 505 2.95 -23.36 47.06
N PRO A 506 2.64 -22.13 47.49
CA PRO A 506 3.21 -21.55 48.70
C PRO A 506 2.67 -22.22 49.97
N SER A 507 3.59 -22.57 50.87
CA SER A 507 3.32 -22.99 52.25
C SER A 507 3.92 -21.97 53.22
N LYS A 508 3.07 -21.27 53.98
CA LYS A 508 3.50 -20.22 54.90
C LYS A 508 4.18 -20.82 56.12
N TYR A 509 5.25 -20.19 56.57
CA TYR A 509 5.92 -20.54 57.81
C TYR A 509 6.15 -19.34 58.73
N ARG A 510 6.28 -19.62 60.03
CA ARG A 510 6.65 -18.66 61.08
C ARG A 510 7.62 -19.30 62.05
N VAL A 511 8.81 -18.72 62.23
CA VAL A 511 9.80 -19.18 63.22
C VAL A 511 9.74 -18.29 64.45
N ILE A 512 9.73 -18.91 65.63
CA ILE A 512 9.57 -18.25 66.93
C ILE A 512 10.68 -18.71 67.87
N ALA A 513 11.37 -17.75 68.51
CA ALA A 513 12.36 -18.00 69.55
C ALA A 513 11.86 -17.55 70.93
N ARG A 514 12.15 -18.34 71.97
CA ARG A 514 11.77 -18.06 73.36
C ARG A 514 12.97 -18.22 74.28
N GLY A 515 13.19 -17.21 75.13
CA GLY A 515 14.13 -17.23 76.25
C GLY A 515 13.41 -17.18 77.60
N LYS A 516 14.18 -17.06 78.68
CA LYS A 516 13.70 -17.11 80.09
C LYS A 516 12.59 -16.12 80.42
N GLU A 517 12.68 -14.92 79.86
CA GLU A 517 11.81 -13.78 80.20
C GLU A 517 10.70 -13.54 79.15
N GLY A 518 10.66 -14.33 78.07
CA GLY A 518 9.62 -14.20 77.04
C GLY A 518 10.01 -14.66 75.64
N GLN A 519 9.05 -14.49 74.73
CA GLN A 519 9.19 -14.75 73.31
C GLN A 519 9.65 -13.50 72.57
N GLY A 520 10.68 -13.62 71.73
CA GLY A 520 11.14 -12.52 70.87
C GLY A 520 10.34 -12.39 69.59
N GLN A 521 10.73 -11.47 68.73
CA GLN A 521 10.14 -11.26 67.42
C GLN A 521 10.33 -12.50 66.54
N SER A 522 9.21 -12.93 65.93
CA SER A 522 9.17 -14.04 64.99
C SER A 522 9.51 -13.61 63.57
N LYS A 523 9.95 -14.56 62.74
CA LYS A 523 10.23 -14.33 61.31
C LYS A 523 9.35 -15.23 60.45
N GLU A 524 8.66 -14.63 59.50
CA GLU A 524 7.69 -15.30 58.62
C GLU A 524 8.19 -15.37 57.18
N GLY A 525 7.70 -16.34 56.42
CA GLY A 525 8.00 -16.48 54.99
C GLY A 525 7.20 -17.59 54.33
N GLU A 526 7.59 -17.96 53.11
CA GLU A 526 6.92 -19.01 52.33
C GLU A 526 7.92 -20.03 51.80
N ILE A 527 7.53 -21.30 51.83
CA ILE A 527 8.19 -22.40 51.10
C ILE A 527 7.37 -22.65 49.84
N ILE A 528 7.96 -22.48 48.67
CA ILE A 528 7.26 -22.65 47.40
C ILE A 528 7.62 -24.02 46.83
N THR A 529 6.62 -24.85 46.60
CA THR A 529 6.77 -26.05 45.76
C THR A 529 6.18 -25.80 44.37
N VAL A 530 6.84 -26.32 43.34
CA VAL A 530 6.38 -26.21 41.95
C VAL A 530 6.00 -27.58 41.40
N LYS A 531 5.09 -27.61 40.42
CA LYS A 531 4.72 -28.85 39.75
C LYS A 531 5.86 -29.25 38.80
N GLU A 532 6.23 -30.52 38.80
CA GLU A 532 7.18 -31.04 37.81
C GLU A 532 6.63 -30.83 36.39
N ALA A 533 7.39 -30.14 35.54
CA ALA A 533 6.99 -29.84 34.18
C ALA A 533 6.88 -31.13 33.35
N ALA A 534 5.73 -31.37 32.71
CA ALA A 534 5.61 -32.50 31.80
C ALA A 534 6.58 -32.36 30.63
N ALA A 535 7.26 -33.46 30.28
CA ALA A 535 8.14 -33.50 29.14
C ALA A 535 7.43 -33.00 27.86
N PRO A 536 8.13 -32.29 26.97
CA PRO A 536 7.56 -31.88 25.69
C PRO A 536 7.24 -33.12 24.83
N VAL A 537 6.18 -33.00 24.03
CA VAL A 537 5.77 -34.00 23.04
C VAL A 537 6.26 -33.52 21.68
N ASN A 538 6.86 -34.37 20.86
CA ASN A 538 7.44 -33.99 19.57
C ASN A 538 6.68 -34.65 18.41
N VAL A 539 6.58 -33.97 17.27
CA VAL A 539 6.08 -34.57 16.03
C VAL A 539 7.19 -35.40 15.39
N ILE A 540 6.93 -36.69 15.20
CA ILE A 540 7.81 -37.62 14.49
C ILE A 540 7.60 -37.46 12.99
N THR A 541 6.34 -37.44 12.53
CA THR A 541 6.00 -37.39 11.11
C THR A 541 5.02 -36.25 10.82
N ALA A 542 5.22 -35.56 9.71
CA ALA A 542 4.28 -34.62 9.13
C ALA A 542 4.13 -34.96 7.65
N SER A 543 2.91 -35.29 7.23
CA SER A 543 2.63 -35.68 5.86
C SER A 543 1.27 -35.15 5.43
N VAL A 544 1.06 -35.12 4.12
CA VAL A 544 -0.19 -34.68 3.51
C VAL A 544 -0.48 -35.59 2.33
N SER A 545 -1.75 -35.96 2.18
CA SER A 545 -2.22 -36.82 1.09
C SER A 545 -3.45 -36.21 0.41
N PRO A 546 -3.45 -36.01 -0.92
CA PRO A 546 -2.30 -36.22 -1.82
C PRO A 546 -1.21 -35.15 -1.60
N GLN A 547 0.04 -35.42 -2.01
CA GLN A 547 1.13 -34.43 -1.94
C GLN A 547 1.00 -33.36 -3.05
N GLU A 548 0.32 -33.71 -4.14
CA GLU A 548 -0.05 -32.81 -5.23
C GLU A 548 -1.55 -32.92 -5.52
N GLY A 549 -2.23 -31.80 -5.73
CA GLY A 549 -3.66 -31.79 -6.03
C GLY A 549 -4.14 -30.43 -6.54
N PHE A 550 -5.45 -30.25 -6.67
CA PHE A 550 -6.06 -29.05 -7.26
C PHE A 550 -6.77 -28.18 -6.23
N ILE A 551 -6.96 -26.90 -6.54
CA ILE A 551 -7.86 -26.02 -5.77
C ILE A 551 -9.23 -26.71 -5.61
N GLY A 552 -9.76 -26.69 -4.39
CA GLY A 552 -11.04 -27.29 -4.03
C GLY A 552 -10.99 -28.79 -3.73
N LYS A 553 -9.88 -29.50 -4.00
CA LYS A 553 -9.69 -30.87 -3.49
C LYS A 553 -9.36 -30.85 -1.99
N GLN A 554 -9.82 -31.91 -1.32
CA GLN A 554 -9.52 -32.16 0.07
C GLN A 554 -8.13 -32.78 0.21
N PHE A 555 -7.31 -32.19 1.08
CA PHE A 555 -6.00 -32.68 1.48
C PHE A 555 -6.09 -33.16 2.93
N VAL A 556 -5.62 -34.38 3.19
CA VAL A 556 -5.58 -34.96 4.52
C VAL A 556 -4.17 -34.83 5.06
N PHE A 557 -4.00 -33.90 5.99
CA PHE A 557 -2.79 -33.69 6.76
C PHE A 557 -2.75 -34.72 7.88
N LYS A 558 -1.63 -35.43 8.03
CA LYS A 558 -1.41 -36.42 9.08
C LYS A 558 -0.14 -36.12 9.85
N ALA A 559 -0.21 -36.27 11.16
CA ALA A 559 0.93 -36.15 12.05
C ALA A 559 0.95 -37.29 13.06
N ALA A 560 2.15 -37.80 13.36
CA ALA A 560 2.38 -38.72 14.46
C ALA A 560 3.30 -38.08 15.50
N THR A 561 2.98 -38.22 16.79
CA THR A 561 3.81 -37.73 17.90
C THR A 561 4.55 -38.86 18.61
N ASP A 562 5.65 -38.53 19.28
CA ASP A 562 6.47 -39.50 20.04
C ASP A 562 5.81 -40.00 21.33
N LYS A 563 4.84 -39.25 21.83
CA LYS A 563 4.09 -39.49 23.06
C LYS A 563 2.64 -39.00 22.89
N PRO A 564 1.71 -39.42 23.77
CA PRO A 564 0.35 -38.90 23.78
C PRO A 564 0.33 -37.37 23.86
N ALA A 565 -0.25 -36.71 22.85
CA ALA A 565 -0.43 -35.26 22.83
C ALA A 565 -1.82 -34.85 23.34
N LYS A 566 -1.95 -33.64 23.87
CA LYS A 566 -3.25 -33.01 24.13
C LYS A 566 -3.90 -32.53 22.83
N GLY A 567 -3.08 -32.09 21.87
CA GLY A 567 -3.50 -31.62 20.57
C GLY A 567 -2.32 -31.41 19.63
N VAL A 568 -2.58 -31.45 18.32
CA VAL A 568 -1.62 -31.01 17.30
C VAL A 568 -2.27 -29.89 16.48
N THR A 569 -1.52 -28.83 16.24
CA THR A 569 -1.92 -27.70 15.41
C THR A 569 -1.19 -27.77 14.06
N LEU A 570 -1.93 -27.73 12.97
CA LEU A 570 -1.41 -27.48 11.63
C LEU A 570 -1.24 -25.98 11.44
N LEU A 571 -0.03 -25.54 11.08
CA LEU A 571 0.27 -24.19 10.64
C LEU A 571 0.48 -24.19 9.13
N LEU A 572 -0.37 -23.46 8.39
CA LEU A 572 -0.30 -23.33 6.94
C LEU A 572 -0.19 -21.83 6.62
N GLY A 573 1.00 -21.38 6.22
CA GLY A 573 1.30 -19.93 6.17
C GLY A 573 1.20 -19.30 7.57
N ASN A 574 0.32 -18.31 7.73
CA ASN A 574 0.07 -17.64 9.02
C ASN A 574 -1.18 -18.19 9.75
N GLU A 575 -1.88 -19.16 9.18
CA GLU A 575 -3.15 -19.67 9.70
C GLU A 575 -2.92 -20.95 10.53
N ARG A 576 -3.55 -21.03 11.71
CA ARG A 576 -3.48 -22.16 12.63
C ARG A 576 -4.79 -22.96 12.61
N PHE A 577 -4.68 -24.28 12.50
CA PHE A 577 -5.82 -25.20 12.50
C PHE A 577 -5.60 -26.34 13.50
N ASN A 578 -6.58 -26.58 14.37
CA ASN A 578 -6.53 -27.71 15.29
C ASN A 578 -6.81 -29.01 14.54
N MET A 579 -5.95 -30.01 14.74
CA MET A 579 -6.13 -31.33 14.18
C MET A 579 -7.03 -32.18 15.08
N THR A 580 -7.70 -33.16 14.47
CA THR A 580 -8.49 -34.18 15.17
C THR A 580 -7.69 -35.46 15.32
N GLY A 581 -7.69 -36.04 16.51
CA GLY A 581 -6.90 -37.22 16.81
C GLY A 581 -6.88 -37.52 18.29
N SER A 582 -6.18 -38.58 18.66
CA SER A 582 -5.98 -38.97 20.04
C SER A 582 -4.66 -39.71 20.18
N ASP A 583 -4.11 -39.68 21.38
CA ASP A 583 -2.85 -40.34 21.70
C ASP A 583 -1.72 -39.83 20.79
N THR A 584 -1.21 -40.67 19.89
CA THR A 584 -0.05 -40.36 19.03
C THR A 584 -0.41 -40.03 17.59
N ASN A 585 -1.68 -40.13 17.17
CA ASN A 585 -2.07 -40.01 15.76
C ASN A 585 -3.08 -38.89 15.54
N TRP A 586 -2.78 -38.01 14.59
CA TRP A 586 -3.53 -36.78 14.35
C TRP A 586 -3.76 -36.57 12.86
N GLN A 587 -4.97 -36.13 12.51
CA GLN A 587 -5.31 -35.79 11.14
C GLN A 587 -6.21 -34.57 11.04
N LEU A 588 -6.11 -33.88 9.91
CA LEU A 588 -7.01 -32.79 9.55
C LEU A 588 -7.23 -32.82 8.04
N ALA A 589 -8.50 -32.79 7.62
CA ALA A 589 -8.86 -32.70 6.22
C ALA A 589 -9.22 -31.24 5.89
N LYS A 590 -8.57 -30.64 4.88
CA LYS A 590 -8.80 -29.24 4.48
C LYS A 590 -8.82 -29.12 2.96
N ASN A 591 -9.74 -28.31 2.44
CA ASN A 591 -9.77 -27.95 1.02
C ASN A 591 -8.86 -26.75 0.79
N MET A 592 -8.08 -26.79 -0.29
CA MET A 592 -7.13 -25.72 -0.60
C MET A 592 -7.74 -24.73 -1.58
N GLU A 593 -7.66 -23.43 -1.27
CA GLU A 593 -8.30 -22.37 -2.07
C GLU A 593 -7.32 -21.61 -2.96
N LYS A 594 -6.01 -21.77 -2.73
CA LYS A 594 -4.95 -21.07 -3.45
C LYS A 594 -3.99 -22.06 -4.09
N ALA A 595 -3.62 -21.80 -5.34
CA ALA A 595 -2.59 -22.54 -6.04
C ALA A 595 -1.18 -22.10 -5.60
N GLY A 596 -0.21 -22.99 -5.78
CA GLY A 596 1.19 -22.81 -5.44
C GLY A 596 1.75 -23.97 -4.61
N THR A 597 3.07 -23.95 -4.41
CA THR A 597 3.74 -24.81 -3.44
C THR A 597 3.63 -24.17 -2.06
N LEU A 598 3.00 -24.88 -1.13
CA LEU A 598 2.71 -24.40 0.22
C LEU A 598 3.45 -25.25 1.25
N SER A 599 4.24 -24.59 2.09
CA SER A 599 4.88 -25.21 3.26
C SER A 599 3.94 -25.17 4.45
N PHE A 600 3.89 -26.26 5.21
CA PHE A 600 3.14 -26.36 6.46
C PHE A 600 3.99 -26.95 7.58
N SER A 601 3.60 -26.64 8.82
CA SER A 601 4.25 -27.14 10.04
C SER A 601 3.23 -27.79 10.97
N MET A 602 3.64 -28.84 11.68
CA MET A 602 2.83 -29.51 12.71
C MET A 602 3.40 -29.20 14.08
N ILE A 603 2.56 -28.68 14.98
CA ILE A 603 2.96 -28.19 16.30
C ILE A 603 2.19 -28.99 17.37
N PRO A 604 2.85 -29.89 18.11
CA PRO A 604 2.22 -30.67 19.16
C PRO A 604 2.12 -29.87 20.47
N ARG A 605 1.12 -30.16 21.29
CA ARG A 605 0.99 -29.66 22.65
C ARG A 605 0.86 -30.81 23.63
N ASN A 606 1.58 -30.75 24.74
CA ASN A 606 1.44 -31.72 25.82
C ASN A 606 0.24 -31.37 26.73
N LYS A 607 0.01 -32.18 27.76
CA LYS A 607 -1.11 -32.02 28.72
C LYS A 607 -1.14 -30.66 29.44
N ASP A 608 0.01 -29.99 29.57
CA ASP A 608 0.17 -28.70 30.23
C ASP A 608 0.24 -27.53 29.21
N ASP A 609 -0.24 -27.75 27.97
CA ASP A 609 -0.27 -26.78 26.85
C ASP A 609 1.11 -26.29 26.35
N VAL A 610 2.19 -27.00 26.70
CA VAL A 610 3.54 -26.67 26.22
C VAL A 610 3.71 -27.19 24.79
N GLU A 611 4.08 -26.30 23.87
CA GLU A 611 4.42 -26.64 22.48
C GLU A 611 5.78 -27.37 22.44
N GLY A 612 5.85 -28.50 21.72
CA GLY A 612 7.09 -29.26 21.57
C GLY A 612 7.64 -29.28 20.14
N GLY A 613 8.50 -30.24 19.81
CA GLY A 613 9.24 -30.28 18.55
C GLY A 613 8.32 -30.37 17.32
N ILE A 614 8.57 -29.50 16.33
CA ILE A 614 7.77 -29.38 15.11
C ILE A 614 8.38 -30.16 13.94
N LYS A 615 7.55 -30.53 12.98
CA LYS A 615 7.97 -31.02 11.66
C LYS A 615 7.32 -30.22 10.56
N THR A 616 8.06 -29.96 9.49
CA THR A 616 7.59 -29.23 8.32
C THR A 616 7.58 -30.13 7.09
N ALA A 617 6.63 -29.88 6.19
CA ALA A 617 6.51 -30.52 4.89
C ALA A 617 5.84 -29.55 3.91
N SER A 618 5.73 -29.95 2.64
CA SER A 618 5.09 -29.14 1.61
C SER A 618 4.08 -29.95 0.80
N LEU A 619 3.13 -29.23 0.20
CA LEU A 619 2.27 -29.73 -0.86
C LEU A 619 2.29 -28.78 -2.05
N THR A 620 1.92 -29.30 -3.22
CA THR A 620 1.69 -28.49 -4.42
C THR A 620 0.21 -28.48 -4.75
N VAL A 621 -0.38 -27.28 -4.77
CA VAL A 621 -1.77 -27.07 -5.20
C VAL A 621 -1.73 -26.43 -6.58
N GLN A 622 -2.36 -27.07 -7.56
CA GLN A 622 -2.49 -26.56 -8.92
C GLN A 622 -3.84 -25.86 -9.08
N GLU A 623 -3.93 -24.89 -9.99
CA GLU A 623 -5.22 -24.30 -10.36
C GLU A 623 -6.18 -25.35 -10.93
N LYS A 624 -7.48 -25.11 -10.83
CA LYS A 624 -8.55 -26.04 -11.27
C LYS A 624 -8.25 -26.59 -12.67
N GLY A 625 -7.91 -27.89 -12.74
CA GLY A 625 -7.57 -28.57 -13.98
C GLY A 625 -8.75 -29.33 -14.57
N PHE A 626 -8.90 -29.27 -15.89
CA PHE A 626 -9.84 -30.11 -16.63
C PHE A 626 -9.04 -31.06 -17.52
N LYS A 627 -9.47 -32.33 -17.60
CA LYS A 627 -8.92 -33.31 -18.54
C LYS A 627 -9.81 -33.37 -19.77
N TYR A 628 -9.23 -33.16 -20.95
CA TYR A 628 -9.93 -33.33 -22.22
C TYR A 628 -10.21 -34.82 -22.49
N ASN A 629 -11.46 -35.14 -22.81
CA ASN A 629 -11.88 -36.49 -23.17
C ASN A 629 -11.99 -36.62 -24.70
N PRO A 630 -11.75 -37.82 -25.28
CA PRO A 630 -11.84 -38.03 -26.73
C PRO A 630 -13.21 -37.74 -27.36
N ASP A 631 -14.28 -37.70 -26.57
CA ASP A 631 -15.65 -37.40 -27.02
C ASP A 631 -15.96 -35.88 -27.06
N GLY A 632 -14.96 -35.03 -26.80
CA GLY A 632 -15.11 -33.57 -26.79
C GLY A 632 -15.54 -32.98 -25.44
N THR A 633 -15.85 -33.82 -24.45
CA THR A 633 -16.17 -33.39 -23.09
C THR A 633 -14.90 -33.10 -22.28
N ILE A 634 -15.07 -32.49 -21.11
CA ILE A 634 -14.01 -32.36 -20.12
C ILE A 634 -14.40 -33.05 -18.83
N THR A 635 -13.45 -33.76 -18.23
CA THR A 635 -13.58 -34.26 -16.87
C THR A 635 -13.00 -33.21 -15.93
N ASP A 636 -13.83 -32.67 -15.04
CA ASP A 636 -13.35 -31.86 -13.93
C ASP A 636 -12.47 -32.73 -13.03
N LEU A 637 -11.17 -32.44 -12.94
CA LEU A 637 -10.23 -33.25 -12.16
C LEU A 637 -10.50 -33.16 -10.65
N VAL A 638 -11.28 -32.18 -10.20
CA VAL A 638 -11.72 -32.01 -8.81
C VAL A 638 -12.93 -32.88 -8.50
N THR A 639 -13.95 -32.90 -9.36
CA THR A 639 -15.20 -33.64 -9.08
C THR A 639 -15.24 -35.03 -9.72
N GLY A 640 -14.35 -35.31 -10.69
CA GLY A 640 -14.39 -36.52 -11.52
C GLY A 640 -15.58 -36.58 -12.47
N LYS A 641 -16.44 -35.55 -12.49
CA LYS A 641 -17.62 -35.50 -13.35
C LYS A 641 -17.22 -35.03 -14.75
N ALA A 642 -17.67 -35.77 -15.75
CA ALA A 642 -17.64 -35.32 -17.13
C ALA A 642 -18.71 -34.25 -17.35
N GLN A 643 -18.35 -33.19 -18.06
CA GLN A 643 -19.26 -32.12 -18.46
C GLN A 643 -18.88 -31.58 -19.83
N LYS A 644 -19.79 -30.81 -20.45
CA LYS A 644 -19.51 -30.15 -21.71
C LYS A 644 -18.35 -29.16 -21.53
N ARG A 645 -17.40 -29.17 -22.48
CA ARG A 645 -16.25 -28.27 -22.48
C ARG A 645 -16.65 -26.81 -22.63
N PHE A 646 -17.60 -26.56 -23.52
CA PHE A 646 -18.02 -25.24 -23.92
C PHE A 646 -19.37 -24.89 -23.34
N VAL A 647 -19.49 -23.67 -22.81
CA VAL A 647 -20.75 -23.08 -22.34
C VAL A 647 -21.10 -21.92 -23.26
N ASP A 648 -22.21 -22.05 -23.99
CA ASP A 648 -22.76 -20.94 -24.77
C ASP A 648 -23.46 -19.96 -23.82
N ASN A 649 -23.01 -18.71 -23.82
CA ASN A 649 -23.53 -17.68 -22.94
C ASN A 649 -24.81 -17.01 -23.50
N ASN A 650 -25.31 -17.47 -24.68
CA ASN A 650 -26.50 -16.94 -25.37
C ASN A 650 -26.44 -15.44 -25.71
N ASN A 651 -25.26 -14.84 -25.65
CA ASN A 651 -25.00 -13.44 -25.96
C ASN A 651 -24.05 -13.24 -27.15
N GLY A 652 -23.70 -14.32 -27.86
CA GLY A 652 -22.73 -14.31 -28.96
C GLY A 652 -21.32 -14.72 -28.53
N THR A 653 -21.14 -15.16 -27.28
CA THR A 653 -19.85 -15.65 -26.77
C THR A 653 -19.96 -17.07 -26.20
N VAL A 654 -18.83 -17.77 -26.19
CA VAL A 654 -18.70 -19.15 -25.73
C VAL A 654 -17.56 -19.20 -24.73
N THR A 655 -17.85 -19.69 -23.52
CA THR A 655 -16.84 -19.92 -22.48
C THR A 655 -16.22 -21.30 -22.65
N ASP A 656 -14.89 -21.37 -22.82
CA ASP A 656 -14.13 -22.64 -22.84
C ASP A 656 -13.61 -22.94 -21.43
N LEU A 657 -14.24 -23.88 -20.75
CA LEU A 657 -13.90 -24.25 -19.38
C LEU A 657 -12.49 -24.89 -19.28
N LEU A 658 -11.98 -25.52 -20.35
CA LEU A 658 -10.65 -26.15 -20.33
C LEU A 658 -9.52 -25.13 -20.25
N THR A 659 -9.69 -24.00 -20.93
CA THR A 659 -8.65 -22.96 -21.08
C THR A 659 -8.96 -21.70 -20.27
N ASN A 660 -10.15 -21.62 -19.68
CA ASN A 660 -10.66 -20.48 -18.93
C ASN A 660 -10.62 -19.16 -19.72
N VAL A 661 -10.91 -19.23 -21.03
CA VAL A 661 -11.07 -18.06 -21.89
C VAL A 661 -12.45 -18.06 -22.55
N MET A 662 -12.93 -16.87 -22.84
CA MET A 662 -14.17 -16.65 -23.56
C MET A 662 -13.86 -16.37 -25.03
N TRP A 663 -14.47 -17.11 -25.92
CA TRP A 663 -14.36 -17.00 -27.37
C TRP A 663 -15.58 -16.29 -27.93
N MET A 664 -15.40 -15.58 -29.05
CA MET A 664 -16.53 -15.20 -29.90
C MET A 664 -17.16 -16.46 -30.50
N LYS A 665 -18.48 -16.59 -30.46
CA LYS A 665 -19.19 -17.78 -30.96
C LYS A 665 -19.01 -17.97 -32.48
N GLU A 666 -18.98 -16.85 -33.20
CA GLU A 666 -18.78 -16.81 -34.63
C GLU A 666 -17.50 -16.03 -34.93
N PRO A 667 -16.45 -16.68 -35.47
CA PRO A 667 -15.26 -15.97 -35.88
C PRO A 667 -15.60 -14.96 -36.99
N LYS A 668 -14.74 -13.95 -37.14
CA LYS A 668 -14.91 -12.97 -38.21
C LYS A 668 -14.71 -13.63 -39.56
N THR A 669 -15.72 -13.69 -40.40
CA THR A 669 -15.64 -14.36 -41.72
C THR A 669 -14.78 -13.62 -42.75
N VAL A 670 -14.52 -12.32 -42.55
CA VAL A 670 -13.70 -11.50 -43.44
C VAL A 670 -12.26 -11.48 -42.96
N ALA A 671 -11.35 -12.01 -43.77
CA ALA A 671 -9.92 -12.00 -43.50
C ALA A 671 -9.33 -10.57 -43.61
N MET A 672 -8.36 -10.26 -42.75
CA MET A 672 -7.73 -8.94 -42.66
C MET A 672 -6.25 -9.07 -42.27
N THR A 673 -5.50 -7.97 -42.35
CA THR A 673 -4.11 -7.92 -41.91
C THR A 673 -4.01 -8.15 -40.40
N TRP A 674 -2.83 -8.46 -39.90
CA TRP A 674 -2.67 -8.70 -38.47
C TRP A 674 -2.90 -7.44 -37.64
N ASP A 675 -2.45 -6.27 -38.11
CA ASP A 675 -2.63 -5.00 -37.41
C ASP A 675 -4.12 -4.60 -37.39
N ASP A 676 -4.83 -4.73 -38.53
CA ASP A 676 -6.30 -4.60 -38.59
C ASP A 676 -7.01 -5.56 -37.62
N ALA A 677 -6.51 -6.80 -37.49
CA ALA A 677 -7.07 -7.81 -36.62
C ALA A 677 -6.91 -7.46 -35.13
N VAL A 678 -5.78 -6.86 -34.75
CA VAL A 678 -5.57 -6.34 -33.40
C VAL A 678 -6.52 -5.19 -33.11
N GLU A 679 -6.61 -4.22 -34.02
CA GLU A 679 -7.50 -3.06 -33.87
C GLU A 679 -8.98 -3.50 -33.82
N TYR A 680 -9.38 -4.42 -34.71
CA TYR A 680 -10.72 -4.99 -34.72
C TYR A 680 -11.08 -5.60 -33.36
N CYS A 681 -10.17 -6.36 -32.74
CA CYS A 681 -10.42 -6.93 -31.43
C CYS A 681 -10.51 -5.84 -30.34
N GLN A 682 -9.62 -4.84 -30.35
CA GLN A 682 -9.63 -3.77 -29.33
C GLN A 682 -10.92 -2.95 -29.35
N ASN A 683 -11.46 -2.71 -30.54
CA ASN A 683 -12.69 -1.93 -30.74
C ASN A 683 -13.97 -2.79 -30.73
N LEU A 684 -13.85 -4.11 -30.52
CA LEU A 684 -14.99 -5.01 -30.54
C LEU A 684 -15.82 -4.85 -29.25
N ASP A 685 -17.12 -4.62 -29.43
CA ASP A 685 -18.12 -4.69 -28.36
C ASP A 685 -19.20 -5.69 -28.77
N ILE A 686 -19.36 -6.74 -27.95
CA ILE A 686 -20.40 -7.75 -28.13
C ILE A 686 -21.37 -7.65 -26.96
N LYS A 687 -22.50 -6.96 -27.19
CA LYS A 687 -23.57 -6.78 -26.19
C LYS A 687 -23.08 -6.23 -24.83
N GLY A 688 -22.17 -5.26 -24.85
CA GLY A 688 -21.58 -4.63 -23.65
C GLY A 688 -20.29 -5.31 -23.17
N GLN A 689 -19.82 -6.36 -23.84
CA GLN A 689 -18.55 -7.01 -23.56
C GLN A 689 -17.44 -6.39 -24.40
N THR A 690 -16.54 -5.65 -23.74
CA THR A 690 -15.33 -5.06 -24.32
C THR A 690 -14.07 -5.82 -23.84
N GLY A 691 -12.89 -5.45 -24.35
CA GLY A 691 -11.61 -6.03 -23.93
C GLY A 691 -11.18 -7.28 -24.70
N TRP A 692 -11.68 -7.43 -25.93
CA TRP A 692 -11.30 -8.55 -26.80
C TRP A 692 -9.88 -8.40 -27.34
N ARG A 693 -9.25 -9.53 -27.63
CA ARG A 693 -7.91 -9.60 -28.20
C ARG A 693 -7.77 -10.78 -29.15
N LEU A 694 -6.69 -10.78 -29.92
CA LEU A 694 -6.24 -11.99 -30.59
C LEU A 694 -5.83 -13.08 -29.59
N PRO A 695 -6.08 -14.35 -29.91
CA PRO A 695 -5.63 -15.48 -29.11
C PRO A 695 -4.11 -15.65 -29.21
N THR A 696 -3.49 -16.27 -28.22
CA THR A 696 -2.15 -16.81 -28.35
C THR A 696 -2.18 -18.10 -29.14
N ILE A 697 -1.03 -18.50 -29.69
CA ILE A 697 -0.93 -19.81 -30.35
C ILE A 697 -1.23 -20.97 -29.39
N ALA A 698 -0.78 -20.87 -28.13
CA ALA A 698 -1.04 -21.88 -27.10
C ALA A 698 -2.54 -22.02 -26.77
N GLU A 699 -3.31 -20.92 -26.82
CA GLU A 699 -4.77 -20.96 -26.63
C GLU A 699 -5.48 -21.66 -27.80
N LEU A 700 -5.06 -21.39 -29.04
CA LEU A 700 -5.62 -22.06 -30.23
C LEU A 700 -5.19 -23.52 -30.34
N GLU A 701 -3.95 -23.86 -29.98
CA GLU A 701 -3.48 -25.26 -29.91
C GLU A 701 -4.29 -26.08 -28.90
N LYS A 702 -4.69 -25.47 -27.78
CA LYS A 702 -5.60 -26.12 -26.82
C LYS A 702 -7.05 -26.17 -27.31
N LEU A 703 -7.47 -25.23 -28.16
CA LEU A 703 -8.81 -25.25 -28.76
C LEU A 703 -8.98 -26.40 -29.75
N VAL A 704 -7.96 -26.64 -30.56
CA VAL A 704 -7.94 -27.64 -31.62
C VAL A 704 -7.96 -29.07 -31.07
N ASP A 705 -8.69 -29.96 -31.75
CA ASP A 705 -8.58 -31.42 -31.56
C ASP A 705 -7.81 -32.04 -32.74
N PRO A 706 -6.58 -32.56 -32.53
CA PRO A 706 -5.77 -33.13 -33.62
C PRO A 706 -6.33 -34.43 -34.20
N LYS A 707 -7.36 -35.03 -33.58
CA LYS A 707 -8.07 -36.20 -34.12
C LYS A 707 -9.19 -35.83 -35.09
N GLN A 708 -9.55 -34.55 -35.15
CA GLN A 708 -10.60 -34.02 -36.01
C GLN A 708 -9.98 -33.31 -37.21
N GLN A 709 -10.73 -33.24 -38.31
CA GLN A 709 -10.30 -32.56 -39.52
C GLN A 709 -11.50 -31.84 -40.14
N ASN A 710 -11.31 -30.58 -40.54
CA ASN A 710 -12.27 -29.74 -41.24
C ASN A 710 -13.68 -29.66 -40.60
N PRO A 711 -13.86 -28.97 -39.46
CA PRO A 711 -12.83 -28.30 -38.66
C PRO A 711 -12.16 -29.25 -37.66
N ALA A 712 -10.88 -29.01 -37.38
CA ALA A 712 -10.11 -29.67 -36.32
C ALA A 712 -10.51 -29.12 -34.93
N LEU A 713 -11.80 -29.17 -34.62
CA LEU A 713 -12.39 -28.72 -33.37
C LEU A 713 -13.04 -29.89 -32.63
N PRO A 714 -13.10 -29.86 -31.29
CA PRO A 714 -13.74 -30.89 -30.48
C PRO A 714 -15.19 -31.19 -30.93
N PRO A 715 -15.64 -32.46 -30.88
CA PRO A 715 -17.03 -32.82 -31.10
C PRO A 715 -17.99 -32.05 -30.17
N GLY A 716 -19.14 -31.61 -30.69
CA GLY A 716 -20.16 -30.90 -29.92
C GLY A 716 -19.80 -29.45 -29.53
N ASN A 717 -18.79 -28.86 -30.16
CA ASN A 717 -18.49 -27.44 -29.99
C ASN A 717 -19.65 -26.54 -30.50
N PRO A 718 -19.93 -25.40 -29.84
CA PRO A 718 -21.04 -24.52 -30.19
C PRO A 718 -20.67 -23.44 -31.22
N PHE A 719 -19.50 -23.52 -31.85
CA PHE A 719 -19.02 -22.50 -32.78
C PHE A 719 -19.72 -22.62 -34.13
N SER A 720 -20.12 -21.48 -34.69
CA SER A 720 -20.73 -21.38 -36.02
C SER A 720 -19.86 -20.53 -36.93
N ASN A 721 -20.03 -20.68 -38.25
CA ASN A 721 -19.32 -19.90 -39.28
C ASN A 721 -17.78 -19.98 -39.18
N VAL A 722 -17.25 -21.13 -38.74
CA VAL A 722 -15.82 -21.39 -38.67
C VAL A 722 -15.27 -21.63 -40.08
N ILE A 723 -14.44 -20.71 -40.55
CA ILE A 723 -13.71 -20.83 -41.83
C ILE A 723 -12.54 -21.80 -41.64
N THR A 724 -12.44 -22.86 -42.45
CA THR A 724 -11.41 -23.90 -42.27
C THR A 724 -10.27 -23.83 -43.29
N HIS A 725 -10.50 -23.26 -44.46
CA HIS A 725 -9.53 -23.17 -45.55
C HIS A 725 -8.56 -21.98 -45.44
N VAL A 726 -8.70 -21.15 -44.40
CA VAL A 726 -7.83 -20.00 -44.10
C VAL A 726 -7.37 -20.10 -42.64
N GLY A 727 -6.13 -19.68 -42.36
CA GLY A 727 -5.58 -19.67 -41.02
C GLY A 727 -6.17 -18.55 -40.14
N TYR A 728 -6.08 -18.73 -38.82
CA TYR A 728 -6.52 -17.77 -37.82
C TYR A 728 -5.36 -17.03 -37.20
N TRP A 729 -5.49 -15.72 -37.06
CA TRP A 729 -4.47 -14.89 -36.45
C TRP A 729 -4.25 -15.19 -34.97
N THR A 730 -2.99 -15.07 -34.55
CA THR A 730 -2.61 -15.10 -33.14
C THR A 730 -1.81 -13.84 -32.78
N LYS A 731 -1.81 -13.44 -31.50
CA LYS A 731 -0.89 -12.41 -31.00
C LYS A 731 0.53 -12.92 -30.75
N THR A 732 0.78 -14.23 -30.88
CA THR A 732 2.08 -14.83 -30.59
C THR A 732 3.05 -14.56 -31.75
N LYS A 733 4.12 -13.84 -31.44
CA LYS A 733 5.21 -13.56 -32.39
C LYS A 733 5.88 -14.85 -32.84
N HIS A 734 6.20 -14.96 -34.12
CA HIS A 734 6.95 -16.11 -34.63
C HIS A 734 8.45 -15.90 -34.51
N LYS A 735 9.21 -17.00 -34.37
CA LYS A 735 10.69 -16.97 -34.27
C LYS A 735 11.42 -16.46 -35.53
N PHE A 736 10.72 -16.31 -36.65
CA PHE A 736 11.30 -15.85 -37.92
C PHE A 736 11.48 -14.34 -38.01
N GLY A 737 10.95 -13.58 -37.05
CA GLY A 737 11.11 -12.13 -37.00
C GLY A 737 9.80 -11.39 -36.72
N PRO A 738 9.86 -10.08 -36.46
CA PRO A 738 8.73 -9.26 -36.03
C PRO A 738 7.59 -9.16 -37.07
N GLN A 739 7.87 -9.46 -38.33
CA GLN A 739 6.94 -9.46 -39.45
C GLN A 739 6.09 -10.73 -39.54
N TYR A 740 6.47 -11.78 -38.83
CA TYR A 740 5.75 -13.05 -38.81
C TYR A 740 5.09 -13.26 -37.44
N VAL A 741 3.86 -13.73 -37.50
CA VAL A 741 3.13 -14.20 -36.32
C VAL A 741 2.69 -15.63 -36.58
N TYR A 742 2.47 -16.38 -35.50
CA TYR A 742 1.83 -17.67 -35.64
C TYR A 742 0.40 -17.48 -36.15
N GLN A 743 -0.06 -18.42 -36.97
CA GLN A 743 -1.46 -18.62 -37.29
C GLN A 743 -1.86 -20.07 -36.99
N MET A 744 -3.15 -20.34 -36.78
CA MET A 744 -3.65 -21.70 -36.65
C MET A 744 -4.49 -22.08 -37.86
N ASN A 745 -4.14 -23.15 -38.57
CA ASN A 745 -4.98 -23.69 -39.62
C ASN A 745 -5.97 -24.69 -39.00
N ILE A 746 -7.26 -24.38 -39.06
CA ILE A 746 -8.33 -25.20 -38.45
C ILE A 746 -8.78 -26.34 -39.37
N TRP A 747 -8.28 -26.46 -40.61
CA TRP A 747 -8.53 -27.66 -41.42
C TRP A 747 -7.90 -28.90 -40.77
N TYR A 748 -6.64 -28.81 -40.34
CA TYR A 748 -5.87 -29.93 -39.77
C TYR A 748 -5.28 -29.63 -38.39
N GLY A 749 -5.58 -28.46 -37.82
CA GLY A 749 -5.21 -28.13 -36.45
C GLY A 749 -3.71 -27.91 -36.24
N LYS A 750 -3.01 -27.34 -37.22
CA LYS A 750 -1.56 -27.10 -37.10
C LYS A 750 -1.24 -25.61 -37.06
N SER A 751 -0.30 -25.28 -36.19
CA SER A 751 0.32 -23.97 -36.14
C SER A 751 1.16 -23.76 -37.40
N GLU A 752 0.99 -22.62 -38.03
CA GLU A 752 1.81 -22.13 -39.12
C GLU A 752 2.30 -20.73 -38.79
N HIS A 753 2.99 -20.11 -39.73
CA HIS A 753 3.38 -18.71 -39.63
C HIS A 753 2.86 -17.97 -40.85
N LYS A 754 2.55 -16.69 -40.67
CA LYS A 754 2.12 -15.84 -41.76
C LYS A 754 2.62 -14.41 -41.55
N LYS A 755 2.88 -13.71 -42.64
CA LYS A 755 3.32 -12.31 -42.59
C LYS A 755 2.17 -11.44 -42.16
N LYS A 756 2.42 -10.49 -41.26
CA LYS A 756 1.41 -9.54 -40.76
C LYS A 756 0.66 -8.79 -41.86
N SER A 757 1.31 -8.58 -43.01
CA SER A 757 0.76 -7.89 -44.18
C SER A 757 -0.18 -8.74 -45.05
N GLU A 758 -0.27 -10.05 -44.81
CA GLU A 758 -1.20 -10.93 -45.53
C GLU A 758 -2.56 -10.97 -44.81
N ASN A 759 -3.60 -11.51 -45.44
CA ASN A 759 -4.93 -11.58 -44.81
C ASN A 759 -5.17 -12.94 -44.18
N SER A 760 -5.57 -12.96 -42.91
CA SER A 760 -6.04 -14.16 -42.20
C SER A 760 -7.29 -13.88 -41.38
N ILE A 761 -7.95 -14.94 -40.92
CA ILE A 761 -9.22 -14.87 -40.19
C ILE A 761 -8.97 -14.47 -38.73
N VAL A 762 -9.93 -13.77 -38.13
CA VAL A 762 -9.85 -13.32 -36.74
C VAL A 762 -10.82 -14.09 -35.88
N TRP A 763 -10.32 -14.64 -34.77
CA TRP A 763 -11.16 -15.27 -33.75
C TRP A 763 -10.90 -14.62 -32.39
N PRO A 764 -11.68 -13.58 -32.04
CA PRO A 764 -11.45 -12.83 -30.80
C PRO A 764 -11.63 -13.69 -29.55
N VAL A 765 -10.77 -13.46 -28.56
CA VAL A 765 -10.86 -14.06 -27.22
C VAL A 765 -10.72 -13.00 -26.12
N LYS A 766 -11.24 -13.32 -24.93
CA LYS A 766 -11.15 -12.51 -23.72
C LYS A 766 -10.87 -13.41 -22.51
N TYR A 767 -10.14 -12.91 -21.51
CA TYR A 767 -9.99 -13.61 -20.23
C TYR A 767 -11.30 -13.53 -19.42
N ILE A 768 -11.61 -14.59 -18.68
CA ILE A 768 -12.75 -14.61 -17.76
C ILE A 768 -12.26 -14.01 -16.43
N GLU A 769 -12.97 -12.99 -15.93
CA GLU A 769 -12.71 -12.38 -14.62
C GLU A 769 -13.21 -13.26 -13.46
#